data_AF-A0A7Y2NM82-F1
#
_entry.id   AF-A0A7Y2NM82-F1
#
_cell.length_a   1.000
_cell.length_b   1.000
_cell.length_c   1.000
_cell.angle_alpha   90.00
_cell.angle_beta   90.00
_cell.angle_gamma   90.00
#
_symmetry.space_group_name_H-M   'P 1'
#
loop_
_entity.id
_entity.type
_entity.pdbx_description
1 polymer ?
#
loop_
_entity_poly.entity_id
_entity_poly.type
_entity_poly.pdbx_seq_one_letter_code
_entity_poly.pdbx_strand_id
1 'polypeptide(L)'
;MNLNYPRRLWALVVILVFGASLSFAQNQPSEKAQNYLDLKGEITFEVTINDPKEIEDFNYLSIVNYDANTKKLKLWANAQQFELFLNNGIAFEVNDIDNDAAVSAPDLKPAQDPIKATSQPCSAITSLPLAFPLTDYPTYDEYECTMISFAANYPGICELVDIGGTTEGVGGGDKRLLFIKISDNVSTREQEPRLMYTSSMHGDEIAGYPMMLDLIDYLTTTYYNTGHPDHTRVKDLIDNSEIWINPSANPDGTYYLDPTNTSVANARRANDNGWDLNRNYPDNIGGAHPDGNPAYELETQHFMTLADNNHFVISANFHGGTEVVNYPWDNTYTRHADDDWFFFISQEYAANCQADGPAGYMDAMYTNYVFPGVTNGADWYRVEGGRQDYMNYYQFAKETTIELSNLKTPPASELDDHWFWNQEALIEYMIQGTYGFRGLVKDAVTGNPIQATIKLVGHDNTNSHTETELPMGDYYRPTIAGTYDILYEADCYQPFTLTNQTIANYQTINLADVLLTPIAGTPPSNLAANNVTGNGATISWDAITGADYDYRYRVVGSPSWTTVNTSNATENLSGLTPSTQYEVQVRSTCNSNTSSYSTSEIFTTLNTVTVHEGYFETGWDGWSDGGVDVSRYTGGTLSYENLASIQLQDNSGVASAMTQGFDLSPYSSVTISFWFRASGMENGEDFWLRYNDGTGWATIDNFVAGTDFNNGTFYYTEFTLDSGSYNLTVNSQFRIQNDASQNNDRVYIDQVIITGTPLCTPSTEICDGIDNNCDGNIDEGVTNTYYADNDNDTFGDPTNSIQSCSAPAGYVADNTDCDDTNNTVYPGAPELCDGLDNDCNALVDDTLTFTTYYADTDNDGYGNASSTVSTCDGAPAGYVVDNTDCDDTNNTVYPGAPEICDGLDNDCNALVDDTLTFITYYADTDNDGYGDASSTVSTCDGAPAGYVADNTDCDDTNNAINPVAIEVCDGIDNNCDGNIDEGV
;
A
#
# COMPACT_ATOMS: atom_id res chain seq x y z
N MET A 1 -77.19 -38.50 -29.20
CA MET A 1 -78.29 -37.57 -29.50
C MET A 1 -78.77 -36.93 -28.20
N ASN A 2 -78.34 -35.69 -27.95
CA ASN A 2 -79.16 -34.54 -27.52
C ASN A 2 -80.44 -34.77 -26.67
N LEU A 3 -80.49 -34.30 -25.42
CA LEU A 3 -80.89 -32.92 -25.06
C LEU A 3 -80.87 -32.61 -23.55
N ASN A 4 -80.48 -31.36 -23.25
CA ASN A 4 -80.34 -30.66 -21.96
C ASN A 4 -81.66 -30.14 -21.37
N TYR A 5 -81.68 -29.95 -20.03
CA TYR A 5 -82.02 -28.73 -19.22
C TYR A 5 -82.52 -29.09 -17.79
N PRO A 6 -82.40 -28.20 -16.77
CA PRO A 6 -81.70 -28.53 -15.52
C PRO A 6 -82.58 -28.42 -14.26
N ARG A 7 -82.10 -29.05 -13.18
CA ARG A 7 -82.61 -28.89 -11.81
C ARG A 7 -82.22 -27.51 -11.24
N ARG A 8 -82.98 -26.46 -11.55
CA ARG A 8 -83.05 -25.23 -10.76
C ARG A 8 -84.46 -25.12 -10.20
N LEU A 9 -84.70 -25.63 -8.98
CA LEU A 9 -85.78 -25.13 -8.11
C LEU A 9 -85.75 -25.63 -6.65
N TRP A 10 -84.79 -26.49 -6.25
CA TRP A 10 -84.70 -26.99 -4.87
C TRP A 10 -83.49 -26.47 -4.06
N ALA A 11 -82.60 -25.66 -4.67
CA ALA A 11 -81.49 -25.01 -3.97
C ALA A 11 -81.82 -23.58 -3.48
N LEU A 12 -82.92 -22.98 -3.94
CA LEU A 12 -83.25 -21.57 -3.68
C LEU A 12 -84.02 -21.33 -2.37
N VAL A 13 -84.49 -22.37 -1.69
CA VAL A 13 -85.21 -22.24 -0.40
C VAL A 13 -84.34 -22.63 0.80
N VAL A 14 -83.22 -23.32 0.58
CA VAL A 14 -82.26 -23.66 1.65
C VAL A 14 -81.08 -22.65 1.72
N ILE A 15 -80.74 -21.99 0.61
CA ILE A 15 -79.72 -20.92 0.58
C ILE A 15 -80.25 -19.59 1.17
N LEU A 16 -81.56 -19.32 1.08
CA LEU A 16 -82.17 -18.11 1.63
C LEU A 16 -82.38 -18.15 3.15
N VAL A 17 -82.39 -19.33 3.76
CA VAL A 17 -82.54 -19.46 5.23
C VAL A 17 -81.17 -19.48 5.95
N PHE A 18 -80.10 -19.96 5.30
CA PHE A 18 -78.73 -19.87 5.84
C PHE A 18 -78.02 -18.54 5.52
N GLY A 19 -78.30 -17.91 4.37
CA GLY A 19 -77.75 -16.58 4.03
C GLY A 19 -78.35 -15.44 4.87
N ALA A 20 -79.59 -15.60 5.33
CA ALA A 20 -80.23 -14.65 6.25
C ALA A 20 -79.73 -14.81 7.69
N SER A 21 -79.44 -16.03 8.17
CA SER A 21 -78.94 -16.23 9.54
C SER A 21 -77.51 -15.73 9.76
N LEU A 22 -76.65 -15.76 8.73
CA LEU A 22 -75.30 -15.20 8.80
C LEU A 22 -75.30 -13.67 8.81
N SER A 23 -76.22 -13.03 8.07
CA SER A 23 -76.35 -11.56 8.04
C SER A 23 -77.02 -10.97 9.29
N PHE A 24 -77.79 -11.75 10.07
CA PHE A 24 -78.27 -11.31 11.39
C PHE A 24 -77.22 -11.51 12.51
N ALA A 25 -76.30 -12.47 12.38
CA ALA A 25 -75.31 -12.78 13.42
C ALA A 25 -74.14 -11.79 13.50
N GLN A 26 -73.83 -11.09 12.41
CA GLN A 26 -72.71 -10.13 12.33
C GLN A 26 -73.10 -8.67 12.60
N ASN A 27 -74.39 -8.33 12.77
CA ASN A 27 -74.82 -6.94 12.98
C ASN A 27 -74.19 -6.28 14.23
N GLN A 28 -74.01 -7.02 15.33
CA GLN A 28 -73.44 -6.48 16.56
C GLN A 28 -71.92 -6.29 16.48
N PRO A 29 -71.10 -7.29 16.04
CA PRO A 29 -69.68 -7.08 15.78
C PRO A 29 -69.40 -5.97 14.77
N SER A 30 -70.17 -5.86 13.67
CA SER A 30 -69.99 -4.80 12.68
C SER A 30 -70.31 -3.39 13.22
N GLU A 31 -71.34 -3.27 14.08
CA GLU A 31 -71.66 -1.99 14.75
C GLU A 31 -70.56 -1.57 15.72
N LYS A 32 -70.06 -2.52 16.53
CA LYS A 32 -68.89 -2.28 17.41
C LYS A 32 -67.66 -1.88 16.62
N ALA A 33 -67.38 -2.58 15.53
CA ALA A 33 -66.24 -2.29 14.66
C ALA A 33 -66.30 -0.85 14.13
N GLN A 34 -67.47 -0.44 13.61
CA GLN A 34 -67.64 0.92 13.10
C GLN A 34 -67.44 1.97 14.20
N ASN A 35 -67.91 1.72 15.43
CA ASN A 35 -67.70 2.66 16.54
C ASN A 35 -66.21 2.87 16.85
N TYR A 36 -65.40 1.81 16.84
CA TYR A 36 -63.96 1.93 17.07
C TYR A 36 -63.24 2.57 15.89
N LEU A 37 -63.63 2.27 14.65
CA LEU A 37 -63.09 2.94 13.47
C LEU A 37 -63.42 4.45 13.46
N ASP A 38 -64.63 4.84 13.84
CA ASP A 38 -65.02 6.25 13.93
C ASP A 38 -64.30 6.98 15.06
N LEU A 39 -63.98 6.28 16.17
CA LEU A 39 -63.32 6.86 17.34
C LEU A 39 -61.79 6.90 17.20
N LYS A 40 -61.17 5.82 16.73
CA LYS A 40 -59.72 5.59 16.74
C LYS A 40 -59.07 5.51 15.36
N GLY A 41 -59.87 5.34 14.31
CA GLY A 41 -59.36 5.08 12.95
C GLY A 41 -58.84 3.65 12.75
N GLU A 42 -58.93 2.79 13.76
CA GLU A 42 -58.39 1.44 13.79
C GLU A 42 -59.27 0.49 14.59
N ILE A 43 -59.03 -0.81 14.42
CA ILE A 43 -59.73 -1.88 15.13
C ILE A 43 -58.84 -3.12 15.30
N THR A 44 -58.91 -3.72 16.48
CA THR A 44 -58.48 -5.09 16.77
C THR A 44 -59.68 -6.03 16.80
N PHE A 45 -59.63 -7.14 16.08
CA PHE A 45 -60.73 -8.10 15.98
C PHE A 45 -60.20 -9.53 15.86
N GLU A 46 -61.06 -10.51 16.11
CA GLU A 46 -60.69 -11.93 16.07
C GLU A 46 -61.40 -12.68 14.95
N VAL A 47 -60.67 -13.55 14.29
CA VAL A 47 -61.20 -14.57 13.39
C VAL A 47 -60.83 -15.96 13.90
N THR A 48 -61.58 -16.98 13.49
CA THR A 48 -61.25 -18.38 13.82
C THR A 48 -60.73 -19.07 12.57
N ILE A 49 -59.52 -19.60 12.65
CA ILE A 49 -58.87 -20.33 11.54
C ILE A 49 -58.82 -21.83 11.83
N ASN A 50 -58.79 -22.68 10.80
CA ASN A 50 -58.80 -24.13 10.99
C ASN A 50 -57.41 -24.77 10.92
N ASP A 51 -56.54 -24.18 10.10
CA ASP A 51 -55.15 -24.57 9.85
C ASP A 51 -54.26 -23.33 10.06
N PRO A 52 -53.15 -23.42 10.82
CA PRO A 52 -52.21 -22.30 10.98
C PRO A 52 -51.72 -21.68 9.66
N LYS A 53 -51.73 -22.44 8.55
CA LYS A 53 -51.38 -21.89 7.23
C LYS A 53 -52.34 -20.81 6.72
N GLU A 54 -53.57 -20.77 7.24
CA GLU A 54 -54.56 -19.74 6.91
C GLU A 54 -54.16 -18.35 7.45
N ILE A 55 -53.18 -18.26 8.37
CA ILE A 55 -52.64 -16.97 8.84
C ILE A 55 -52.11 -16.14 7.66
N GLU A 56 -51.50 -16.80 6.68
CA GLU A 56 -50.91 -16.16 5.50
C GLU A 56 -51.95 -15.47 4.59
N ASP A 57 -53.23 -15.87 4.68
CA ASP A 57 -54.31 -15.22 3.94
C ASP A 57 -54.62 -13.80 4.46
N PHE A 58 -54.05 -13.42 5.61
CA PHE A 58 -54.24 -12.14 6.28
C PHE A 58 -52.99 -11.24 6.26
N ASN A 59 -51.98 -11.55 5.45
CA ASN A 59 -50.71 -10.82 5.42
C ASN A 59 -50.79 -9.32 5.04
N TYR A 60 -51.95 -8.86 4.53
CA TYR A 60 -52.24 -7.45 4.27
C TYR A 60 -52.76 -6.69 5.51
N LEU A 61 -52.89 -7.39 6.65
CA LEU A 61 -53.29 -6.87 7.95
C LEU A 61 -52.15 -7.08 8.96
N SER A 62 -52.15 -6.32 10.05
CA SER A 62 -51.24 -6.61 11.16
C SER A 62 -51.80 -7.74 12.01
N ILE A 63 -50.98 -8.75 12.26
CA ILE A 63 -51.30 -9.82 13.21
C ILE A 63 -50.84 -9.37 14.60
N VAL A 64 -51.72 -9.54 15.60
CA VAL A 64 -51.47 -9.20 17.00
C VAL A 64 -51.11 -10.46 17.81
N ASN A 65 -51.84 -11.55 17.60
CA ASN A 65 -51.55 -12.84 18.26
C ASN A 65 -52.27 -14.00 17.54
N TYR A 66 -51.65 -15.17 17.55
CA TYR A 66 -52.28 -16.44 17.21
C TYR A 66 -52.22 -17.43 18.39
N ASP A 67 -53.39 -17.85 18.88
CA ASP A 67 -53.50 -18.90 19.90
C ASP A 67 -53.88 -20.23 19.26
N ALA A 68 -52.92 -21.16 19.22
CA ALA A 68 -53.09 -22.49 18.64
C ALA A 68 -54.12 -23.36 19.39
N ASN A 69 -54.39 -23.09 20.67
CA ASN A 69 -55.33 -23.88 21.48
C ASN A 69 -56.78 -23.49 21.18
N THR A 70 -57.06 -22.19 21.10
CA THR A 70 -58.40 -21.66 20.79
C THR A 70 -58.65 -21.52 19.29
N LYS A 71 -57.58 -21.57 18.48
CA LYS A 71 -57.57 -21.31 17.04
C LYS A 71 -58.03 -19.89 16.66
N LYS A 72 -57.90 -18.96 17.60
CA LYS A 72 -58.23 -17.56 17.40
C LYS A 72 -57.01 -16.83 16.86
N LEU A 73 -57.22 -16.10 15.78
CA LEU A 73 -56.25 -15.18 15.20
C LEU A 73 -56.74 -13.76 15.47
N LYS A 74 -55.97 -13.02 16.27
CA LYS A 74 -56.23 -11.62 16.60
C LYS A 74 -55.52 -10.75 15.57
N LEU A 75 -56.30 -9.92 14.89
CA LEU A 75 -55.89 -9.08 13.78
C LEU A 75 -56.13 -7.62 14.12
N TRP A 76 -55.28 -6.75 13.61
CA TRP A 76 -55.43 -5.30 13.65
C TRP A 76 -55.52 -4.75 12.23
N ALA A 77 -56.36 -3.74 12.05
CA ALA A 77 -56.54 -3.06 10.78
C ALA A 77 -56.86 -1.58 10.98
N ASN A 78 -56.31 -0.73 10.12
CA ASN A 78 -56.86 0.61 9.91
C ASN A 78 -58.19 0.54 9.12
N ALA A 79 -58.89 1.67 9.01
CA ALA A 79 -60.18 1.73 8.32
C ALA A 79 -60.15 1.18 6.88
N GLN A 80 -59.09 1.46 6.10
CA GLN A 80 -58.97 1.00 4.71
C GLN A 80 -58.73 -0.53 4.65
N GLN A 81 -57.83 -1.02 5.48
CA GLN A 81 -57.52 -2.45 5.58
C GLN A 81 -58.74 -3.26 6.05
N PHE A 82 -59.52 -2.73 6.99
CA PHE A 82 -60.72 -3.39 7.48
C PHE A 82 -61.82 -3.45 6.41
N GLU A 83 -62.01 -2.39 5.62
CA GLU A 83 -62.94 -2.41 4.48
C GLU A 83 -62.57 -3.49 3.46
N LEU A 84 -61.27 -3.68 3.19
CA LEU A 84 -60.78 -4.78 2.35
C LEU A 84 -61.09 -6.15 2.96
N PHE A 85 -60.89 -6.32 4.27
CA PHE A 85 -61.22 -7.55 4.98
C PHE A 85 -62.72 -7.91 4.87
N LEU A 86 -63.63 -6.93 4.99
CA LEU A 86 -65.07 -7.18 4.88
C LEU A 86 -65.47 -7.75 3.51
N ASN A 87 -64.74 -7.45 2.43
CA ASN A 87 -64.99 -7.99 1.10
C ASN A 87 -64.77 -9.52 1.02
N ASN A 88 -64.02 -10.11 1.95
CA ASN A 88 -63.77 -11.54 2.01
C ASN A 88 -64.90 -12.34 2.66
N GLY A 89 -65.87 -11.66 3.31
CA GLY A 89 -67.04 -12.30 3.91
C GLY A 89 -66.73 -13.26 5.07
N ILE A 90 -65.60 -13.06 5.74
CA ILE A 90 -65.14 -13.85 6.89
C ILE A 90 -65.85 -13.35 8.16
N ALA A 91 -66.35 -14.28 8.98
CA ALA A 91 -66.97 -13.94 10.26
C ALA A 91 -65.91 -13.52 11.29
N PHE A 92 -66.20 -12.48 12.05
CA PHE A 92 -65.29 -11.95 13.07
C PHE A 92 -66.02 -11.60 14.38
N GLU A 93 -65.23 -11.39 15.43
CA GLU A 93 -65.63 -10.92 16.75
C GLU A 93 -64.84 -9.67 17.14
N VAL A 94 -65.46 -8.78 17.92
CA VAL A 94 -64.83 -7.54 18.42
C VAL A 94 -64.95 -7.54 19.93
N ASN A 95 -63.81 -7.54 20.62
CA ASN A 95 -63.72 -7.53 22.07
C ASN A 95 -63.35 -6.12 22.55
N ASP A 96 -64.05 -5.66 23.59
CA ASP A 96 -63.85 -4.30 24.10
C ASP A 96 -62.47 -4.16 24.76
N ILE A 97 -61.97 -5.22 25.40
CA ILE A 97 -60.65 -5.23 26.07
C ILE A 97 -59.46 -5.03 25.12
N ASP A 98 -59.62 -5.36 23.83
CA ASP A 98 -58.57 -5.23 22.81
C ASP A 98 -58.58 -3.87 22.10
N ASN A 99 -59.62 -3.06 22.33
CA ASN A 99 -59.87 -1.81 21.61
C ASN A 99 -60.07 -0.60 22.55
N ASP A 100 -60.42 -0.84 23.81
CA ASP A 100 -60.71 0.20 24.79
C ASP A 100 -59.76 0.08 25.98
N ALA A 101 -58.74 0.92 25.99
CA ALA A 101 -57.74 0.99 27.06
C ALA A 101 -58.40 1.34 28.41
N ALA A 102 -59.54 2.04 28.43
CA ALA A 102 -60.26 2.31 29.67
C ALA A 102 -60.98 1.06 30.24
N VAL A 103 -61.22 0.04 29.42
CA VAL A 103 -61.77 -1.25 29.85
C VAL A 103 -60.67 -2.13 30.45
N SER A 104 -59.46 -2.11 29.88
CA SER A 104 -58.32 -2.86 30.43
C SER A 104 -57.67 -2.15 31.64
N ALA A 105 -57.68 -0.82 31.66
CA ALA A 105 -57.13 0.01 32.72
C ALA A 105 -58.15 1.09 33.16
N PRO A 106 -58.97 0.84 34.19
CA PRO A 106 -59.99 1.80 34.65
C PRO A 106 -59.42 3.01 35.43
N ASP A 107 -58.16 2.95 35.88
CA ASP A 107 -57.52 3.94 36.77
C ASP A 107 -56.46 4.83 36.04
N LEU A 108 -56.77 5.34 34.84
CA LEU A 108 -55.83 6.09 33.97
C LEU A 108 -55.71 7.60 34.26
N LYS A 109 -55.29 8.04 35.45
CA LYS A 109 -55.17 9.49 35.76
C LYS A 109 -53.84 9.93 36.34
N PRO A 110 -53.39 11.13 35.89
CA PRO A 110 -53.64 12.32 36.71
C PRO A 110 -54.84 13.15 36.22
N ALA A 111 -55.65 13.68 37.14
CA ALA A 111 -56.79 14.55 36.79
C ALA A 111 -56.40 15.95 36.29
N GLN A 112 -55.13 16.32 36.44
CA GLN A 112 -54.53 17.60 36.06
C GLN A 112 -53.04 17.38 35.82
N ASP A 113 -52.48 18.02 34.80
CA ASP A 113 -51.04 18.09 34.56
C ASP A 113 -50.35 18.92 35.67
N PRO A 114 -49.57 18.30 36.56
CA PRO A 114 -48.93 19.01 37.66
C PRO A 114 -47.80 19.92 37.17
N ILE A 115 -47.19 19.65 36.02
CA ILE A 115 -46.12 20.45 35.44
C ILE A 115 -46.69 21.70 34.79
N LYS A 116 -47.71 21.59 33.93
CA LYS A 116 -48.40 22.75 33.32
C LYS A 116 -48.98 23.69 34.39
N ALA A 117 -49.42 23.15 35.54
CA ALA A 117 -49.92 23.94 36.65
C ALA A 117 -48.86 24.88 37.28
N THR A 118 -47.56 24.57 37.15
CA THR A 118 -46.47 25.40 37.70
C THR A 118 -45.98 26.49 36.74
N SER A 119 -46.26 26.38 35.44
CA SER A 119 -45.72 27.25 34.38
C SER A 119 -44.18 27.35 34.35
N GLN A 120 -43.47 26.40 34.96
CA GLN A 120 -42.01 26.32 34.91
C GLN A 120 -41.57 25.46 33.72
N PRO A 121 -40.52 25.86 32.97
CA PRO A 121 -39.95 24.98 31.96
C PRO A 121 -39.29 23.77 32.63
N CYS A 122 -39.29 22.60 31.98
CA CYS A 122 -38.67 21.37 32.52
C CYS A 122 -37.21 21.59 32.99
N SER A 123 -36.45 22.43 32.29
CA SER A 123 -35.07 22.77 32.64
C SER A 123 -34.89 23.53 33.97
N ALA A 124 -35.99 24.03 34.56
CA ALA A 124 -35.99 24.70 35.86
C ALA A 124 -36.42 23.78 37.02
N ILE A 125 -36.77 22.53 36.74
CA ILE A 125 -37.17 21.54 37.75
C ILE A 125 -35.92 20.96 38.41
N THR A 126 -35.81 21.07 39.74
CA THR A 126 -34.61 20.68 40.51
C THR A 126 -34.70 19.31 41.19
N SER A 127 -35.83 18.61 41.06
CA SER A 127 -36.09 17.29 41.62
C SER A 127 -36.87 16.46 40.61
N LEU A 128 -36.64 15.14 40.53
CA LEU A 128 -37.36 14.28 39.60
C LEU A 128 -38.88 14.50 39.72
N PRO A 129 -39.59 14.80 38.61
CA PRO A 129 -41.04 14.98 38.60
C PRO A 129 -41.80 13.74 39.07
N LEU A 130 -41.27 12.57 38.73
CA LEU A 130 -41.85 11.26 39.02
C LEU A 130 -41.19 10.63 40.25
N ALA A 131 -41.94 9.76 40.92
CA ALA A 131 -41.46 8.92 42.01
C ALA A 131 -41.34 7.47 41.55
N PHE A 132 -40.20 6.85 41.83
CA PHE A 132 -39.85 5.51 41.37
C PHE A 132 -39.94 4.46 42.51
N PRO A 133 -40.38 3.21 42.24
CA PRO A 133 -40.90 2.76 40.94
C PRO A 133 -42.26 3.39 40.62
N LEU A 134 -42.58 3.49 39.33
CA LEU A 134 -43.82 4.09 38.86
C LEU A 134 -45.04 3.24 39.22
N THR A 135 -46.07 3.90 39.70
CA THR A 135 -47.36 3.28 40.08
C THR A 135 -48.54 3.86 39.31
N ASP A 136 -48.26 4.80 38.41
CA ASP A 136 -49.21 5.48 37.53
C ASP A 136 -48.52 5.77 36.20
N TYR A 137 -49.30 5.85 35.11
CA TYR A 137 -48.78 6.33 33.82
C TYR A 137 -48.50 7.84 33.90
N PRO A 138 -47.31 8.30 33.46
CA PRO A 138 -46.99 9.72 33.48
C PRO A 138 -47.83 10.49 32.47
N THR A 139 -48.00 11.79 32.67
CA THR A 139 -48.33 12.70 31.55
C THR A 139 -47.13 12.81 30.62
N TYR A 140 -47.35 13.24 29.37
CA TYR A 140 -46.24 13.45 28.45
C TYR A 140 -45.24 14.50 28.97
N ASP A 141 -45.73 15.58 29.58
CA ASP A 141 -44.89 16.62 30.20
C ASP A 141 -44.09 16.06 31.39
N GLU A 142 -44.68 15.18 32.22
CA GLU A 142 -43.95 14.51 33.31
C GLU A 142 -42.84 13.61 32.77
N TYR A 143 -43.11 12.86 31.70
CA TYR A 143 -42.13 12.04 31.01
C TYR A 143 -40.99 12.88 30.43
N GLU A 144 -41.29 13.89 29.61
CA GLU A 144 -40.28 14.76 29.00
C GLU A 144 -39.43 15.45 30.07
N CYS A 145 -40.07 16.03 31.09
CA CYS A 145 -39.35 16.67 32.18
C CYS A 145 -38.50 15.67 32.98
N THR A 146 -38.92 14.42 33.13
CA THR A 146 -38.17 13.38 33.82
C THR A 146 -36.94 12.97 33.02
N MET A 147 -37.06 12.78 31.70
CA MET A 147 -35.93 12.51 30.81
C MET A 147 -34.88 13.64 30.88
N ILE A 148 -35.32 14.90 30.82
CA ILE A 148 -34.44 16.07 31.01
C ILE A 148 -33.78 16.04 32.39
N SER A 149 -34.54 15.68 33.43
CA SER A 149 -34.04 15.64 34.81
C SER A 149 -33.02 14.53 35.04
N PHE A 150 -33.12 13.37 34.39
CA PHE A 150 -32.10 12.32 34.49
C PHE A 150 -30.73 12.84 34.02
N ALA A 151 -30.66 13.42 32.82
CA ALA A 151 -29.43 14.01 32.30
C ALA A 151 -28.91 15.18 33.18
N ALA A 152 -29.81 15.99 33.74
CA ALA A 152 -29.42 17.11 34.60
C ALA A 152 -28.92 16.67 35.99
N ASN A 153 -29.48 15.60 36.56
CA ASN A 153 -29.13 15.10 37.89
C ASN A 153 -27.90 14.19 37.86
N TYR A 154 -27.67 13.48 36.75
CA TYR A 154 -26.56 12.56 36.57
C TYR A 154 -25.68 12.93 35.35
N PRO A 155 -25.22 14.18 35.21
CA PRO A 155 -24.55 14.66 33.99
C PRO A 155 -23.18 14.02 33.73
N GLY A 156 -22.62 13.31 34.71
CA GLY A 156 -21.39 12.55 34.54
C GLY A 156 -21.60 11.22 33.82
N ILE A 157 -22.81 10.67 33.86
CA ILE A 157 -23.11 9.37 33.26
C ILE A 157 -24.33 9.35 32.34
N CYS A 158 -25.09 10.45 32.24
CA CYS A 158 -26.32 10.53 31.45
C CYS A 158 -26.32 11.70 30.47
N GLU A 159 -26.84 11.45 29.26
CA GLU A 159 -27.09 12.43 28.23
C GLU A 159 -28.51 12.24 27.68
N LEU A 160 -29.25 13.34 27.55
CA LEU A 160 -30.54 13.35 26.86
C LEU A 160 -30.28 13.42 25.35
N VAL A 161 -30.75 12.42 24.61
CA VAL A 161 -30.69 12.41 23.16
C VAL A 161 -32.09 12.53 22.59
N ASP A 162 -32.34 13.58 21.83
CA ASP A 162 -33.61 13.84 21.15
C ASP A 162 -33.43 13.54 19.66
N ILE A 163 -34.05 12.46 19.18
CA ILE A 163 -33.87 11.98 17.81
C ILE A 163 -34.83 12.63 16.82
N GLY A 164 -35.82 13.40 17.29
CA GLY A 164 -36.82 14.03 16.43
C GLY A 164 -38.17 14.26 17.08
N GLY A 165 -39.05 14.94 16.35
CA GLY A 165 -40.45 15.14 16.72
C GLY A 165 -41.36 14.18 15.94
N THR A 166 -42.57 13.98 16.45
CA THR A 166 -43.61 13.16 15.81
C THR A 166 -44.50 13.98 14.86
N THR A 167 -45.51 13.34 14.27
CA THR A 167 -46.30 13.94 13.17
C THR A 167 -47.38 14.91 13.67
N GLU A 168 -47.93 14.73 14.87
CA GLU A 168 -49.04 15.56 15.36
C GLU A 168 -48.67 17.07 15.32
N GLY A 169 -49.25 17.81 14.36
CA GLY A 169 -49.05 19.26 14.18
C GLY A 169 -47.89 19.72 13.29
N VAL A 170 -47.55 18.98 12.23
CA VAL A 170 -46.33 19.14 11.39
C VAL A 170 -45.64 20.51 11.36
N GLY A 171 -44.52 20.53 12.07
CA GLY A 171 -43.42 21.49 12.17
C GLY A 171 -42.40 20.98 13.19
N GLY A 172 -42.29 19.65 13.34
CA GLY A 172 -41.84 18.95 14.54
C GLY A 172 -42.92 19.01 15.63
N GLY A 173 -43.77 17.99 15.73
CA GLY A 173 -44.97 17.98 16.57
C GLY A 173 -44.76 18.29 18.06
N ASP A 174 -45.84 18.27 18.84
CA ASP A 174 -45.78 18.61 20.27
C ASP A 174 -45.10 17.53 21.15
N LYS A 175 -44.78 16.37 20.57
CA LYS A 175 -44.12 15.24 21.23
C LYS A 175 -42.80 14.88 20.53
N ARG A 176 -41.85 14.40 21.32
CA ARG A 176 -40.44 14.15 21.01
C ARG A 176 -40.09 12.69 21.30
N LEU A 177 -39.22 12.14 20.47
CA LEU A 177 -38.65 10.82 20.65
C LEU A 177 -37.33 10.96 21.44
N LEU A 178 -37.40 10.65 22.73
CA LEU A 178 -36.32 10.89 23.68
C LEU A 178 -35.64 9.58 24.09
N PHE A 179 -34.33 9.63 24.14
CA PHE A 179 -33.45 8.61 24.68
C PHE A 179 -32.69 9.18 25.89
N ILE A 180 -32.44 8.35 26.90
CA ILE A 180 -31.30 8.56 27.80
C ILE A 180 -30.18 7.64 27.36
N LYS A 181 -29.05 8.25 27.02
CA LYS A 181 -27.77 7.57 26.86
C LYS A 181 -27.07 7.52 28.22
N ILE A 182 -26.59 6.34 28.63
CA ILE A 182 -25.91 6.09 29.90
C ILE A 182 -24.54 5.45 29.64
N SER A 183 -23.45 6.07 30.11
CA SER A 183 -22.06 5.57 30.02
C SER A 183 -21.20 6.36 31.01
N ASP A 184 -20.13 5.79 31.56
CA ASP A 184 -19.23 6.49 32.49
C ASP A 184 -18.52 7.70 31.84
N ASN A 185 -18.35 7.70 30.51
CA ASN A 185 -17.83 8.81 29.72
C ASN A 185 -18.81 9.25 28.63
N VAL A 186 -20.05 9.49 29.02
CA VAL A 186 -21.21 9.76 28.14
C VAL A 186 -20.96 10.74 26.98
N SER A 187 -20.13 11.77 27.18
CA SER A 187 -19.86 12.80 26.16
C SER A 187 -18.83 12.42 25.09
N THR A 188 -18.19 11.26 25.20
CA THR A 188 -17.09 10.82 24.32
C THR A 188 -17.34 9.42 23.80
N ARG A 189 -17.07 9.19 22.51
CA ARG A 189 -17.09 7.83 21.95
C ARG A 189 -15.82 7.09 22.37
N GLU A 190 -16.00 5.94 23.01
CA GLU A 190 -14.93 5.04 23.45
C GLU A 190 -14.99 3.68 22.75
N GLN A 191 -14.19 2.69 23.16
CA GLN A 191 -14.24 1.34 22.62
C GLN A 191 -15.18 0.49 23.48
N GLU A 192 -16.47 0.80 23.36
CA GLU A 192 -17.53 0.16 24.13
C GLU A 192 -18.69 -0.32 23.25
N PRO A 193 -19.32 -1.47 23.55
CA PRO A 193 -20.53 -1.90 22.86
C PRO A 193 -21.70 -0.96 23.18
N ARG A 194 -22.52 -0.64 22.18
CA ARG A 194 -23.78 0.07 22.38
C ARG A 194 -24.94 -0.89 22.55
N LEU A 195 -25.73 -0.70 23.60
CA LEU A 195 -26.85 -1.55 23.99
C LEU A 195 -28.12 -0.70 23.95
N MET A 196 -29.19 -1.16 23.31
CA MET A 196 -30.38 -0.34 23.11
C MET A 196 -31.67 -1.00 23.58
N TYR A 197 -32.47 -0.28 24.35
CA TYR A 197 -33.85 -0.63 24.65
C TYR A 197 -34.83 0.44 24.19
N THR A 198 -35.96 -0.02 23.67
CA THR A 198 -37.05 0.85 23.24
C THR A 198 -38.38 0.22 23.60
N SER A 199 -39.39 1.01 23.95
CA SER A 199 -40.72 0.47 24.25
C SER A 199 -41.81 1.23 23.53
N SER A 200 -42.97 0.58 23.41
CA SER A 200 -44.24 1.26 23.11
C SER A 200 -44.21 1.90 21.73
N MET A 201 -43.67 1.18 20.74
CA MET A 201 -43.78 1.57 19.33
C MET A 201 -45.21 1.39 18.81
N HIS A 202 -45.97 0.48 19.43
CA HIS A 202 -47.43 0.54 19.40
C HIS A 202 -47.91 1.34 20.60
N GLY A 203 -48.71 2.38 20.36
CA GLY A 203 -49.08 3.33 21.40
C GLY A 203 -50.02 2.77 22.47
N ASP A 204 -50.68 1.63 22.23
CA ASP A 204 -51.54 0.92 23.19
C ASP A 204 -50.83 -0.20 23.94
N GLU A 205 -49.60 -0.54 23.57
CA GLU A 205 -48.76 -1.60 24.17
C GLU A 205 -47.73 -0.99 25.11
N ILE A 206 -48.18 -0.57 26.30
CA ILE A 206 -47.47 0.42 27.11
C ILE A 206 -46.97 -0.10 28.46
N ALA A 207 -46.96 -1.41 28.71
CA ALA A 207 -46.36 -1.99 29.91
C ALA A 207 -44.87 -1.62 30.06
N GLY A 208 -44.13 -1.60 28.94
CA GLY A 208 -42.71 -1.27 28.95
C GLY A 208 -42.41 0.23 29.11
N TYR A 209 -43.38 1.12 28.88
CA TYR A 209 -43.16 2.57 28.99
C TYR A 209 -42.71 3.01 30.40
N PRO A 210 -43.48 2.78 31.48
CA PRO A 210 -43.04 3.09 32.83
C PRO A 210 -41.81 2.26 33.24
N MET A 211 -41.77 0.98 32.84
CA MET A 211 -40.67 0.07 33.15
C MET A 211 -39.30 0.57 32.65
N MET A 212 -39.25 1.18 31.46
CA MET A 212 -38.01 1.79 30.94
C MET A 212 -37.57 3.01 31.75
N LEU A 213 -38.51 3.79 32.32
CA LEU A 213 -38.18 4.91 33.21
C LEU A 213 -37.66 4.40 34.56
N ASP A 214 -38.28 3.35 35.11
CA ASP A 214 -37.80 2.66 36.31
C ASP A 214 -36.37 2.11 36.12
N LEU A 215 -36.07 1.56 34.94
CA LEU A 215 -34.73 1.08 34.58
C LEU A 215 -33.68 2.20 34.59
N ILE A 216 -34.00 3.36 34.00
CA ILE A 216 -33.08 4.51 34.00
C ILE A 216 -32.82 4.99 35.44
N ASP A 217 -33.86 5.10 36.28
CA ASP A 217 -33.70 5.46 37.69
C ASP A 217 -32.85 4.42 38.44
N TYR A 218 -33.13 3.12 38.25
CA TYR A 218 -32.39 2.05 38.89
C TYR A 218 -30.90 2.06 38.53
N LEU A 219 -30.58 2.17 37.24
CA LEU A 219 -29.20 2.20 36.75
C LEU A 219 -28.43 3.40 37.34
N THR A 220 -29.01 4.59 37.25
CA THR A 220 -28.34 5.83 37.67
C THR A 220 -28.19 5.93 39.20
N THR A 221 -29.20 5.53 39.96
CA THR A 221 -29.13 5.55 41.44
C THR A 221 -28.21 4.46 41.99
N THR A 222 -28.25 3.26 41.41
CA THR A 222 -27.41 2.12 41.81
C THR A 222 -25.94 2.36 41.48
N TYR A 223 -25.63 3.02 40.36
CA TYR A 223 -24.27 3.38 39.97
C TYR A 223 -23.53 4.18 41.06
N TYR A 224 -24.20 5.13 41.73
CA TYR A 224 -23.57 5.95 42.77
C TYR A 224 -23.70 5.37 44.19
N ASN A 225 -24.63 4.45 44.42
CA ASN A 225 -24.88 3.88 45.73
C ASN A 225 -23.98 2.68 46.03
N THR A 226 -22.75 2.93 46.53
CA THR A 226 -21.79 1.88 46.93
C THR A 226 -22.29 0.89 47.99
N GLY A 227 -23.41 1.18 48.68
CA GLY A 227 -24.06 0.27 49.62
C GLY A 227 -25.16 -0.61 49.00
N HIS A 228 -25.53 -0.36 47.74
CA HIS A 228 -26.52 -1.18 47.04
C HIS A 228 -25.90 -2.55 46.67
N PRO A 229 -26.58 -3.68 46.93
CA PRO A 229 -26.07 -5.02 46.61
C PRO A 229 -25.65 -5.19 45.15
N ASP A 230 -26.35 -4.51 44.24
CA ASP A 230 -26.13 -4.61 42.79
C ASP A 230 -25.17 -3.54 42.23
N HIS A 231 -24.62 -2.67 43.09
CA HIS A 231 -23.76 -1.56 42.67
C HIS A 231 -22.61 -2.00 41.77
N THR A 232 -21.93 -3.10 42.11
CA THR A 232 -20.78 -3.58 41.35
C THR A 232 -21.15 -4.04 39.95
N ARG A 233 -22.27 -4.77 39.78
CA ARG A 233 -22.71 -5.25 38.47
C ARG A 233 -23.17 -4.10 37.58
N VAL A 234 -24.01 -3.20 38.10
CA VAL A 234 -24.48 -2.02 37.37
C VAL A 234 -23.33 -1.09 37.01
N LYS A 235 -22.38 -0.87 37.93
CA LYS A 235 -21.19 -0.06 37.65
C LYS A 235 -20.33 -0.68 36.56
N ASP A 236 -20.08 -1.99 36.61
CA ASP A 236 -19.31 -2.69 35.58
C ASP A 236 -19.98 -2.62 34.21
N LEU A 237 -21.31 -2.74 34.15
CA LEU A 237 -22.06 -2.57 32.90
C LEU A 237 -21.90 -1.14 32.34
N ILE A 238 -22.12 -0.11 33.16
CA ILE A 238 -22.05 1.30 32.71
C ILE A 238 -20.62 1.77 32.39
N ASP A 239 -19.60 1.25 33.08
CA ASP A 239 -18.18 1.58 32.84
C ASP A 239 -17.57 0.85 31.62
N ASN A 240 -18.31 -0.07 30.99
CA ASN A 240 -17.81 -0.87 29.87
C ASN A 240 -18.82 -0.98 28.72
N SER A 241 -19.86 -0.14 28.69
CA SER A 241 -20.88 -0.13 27.65
C SER A 241 -21.59 1.21 27.58
N GLU A 242 -22.21 1.47 26.43
CA GLU A 242 -23.04 2.64 26.21
C GLU A 242 -24.50 2.21 26.05
N ILE A 243 -25.32 2.48 27.07
CA ILE A 243 -26.72 2.05 27.15
C ILE A 243 -27.64 3.15 26.63
N TRP A 244 -28.58 2.82 25.75
CA TRP A 244 -29.55 3.73 25.17
C TRP A 244 -30.97 3.26 25.49
N ILE A 245 -31.75 4.06 26.21
CA ILE A 245 -33.11 3.69 26.60
C ILE A 245 -34.12 4.71 26.08
N ASN A 246 -35.08 4.25 25.28
CA ASN A 246 -36.26 5.01 24.85
C ASN A 246 -37.54 4.42 25.46
N PRO A 247 -38.18 5.12 26.41
CA PRO A 247 -39.40 4.63 27.04
C PRO A 247 -40.65 4.65 26.14
N SER A 248 -40.75 5.59 25.20
CA SER A 248 -41.91 5.70 24.30
C SER A 248 -41.47 6.03 22.87
N ALA A 249 -41.63 5.06 21.98
CA ALA A 249 -41.33 5.17 20.56
C ALA A 249 -42.51 5.69 19.72
N ASN A 250 -43.73 5.64 20.27
CA ASN A 250 -44.94 6.18 19.65
C ASN A 250 -45.80 6.96 20.67
N PRO A 251 -45.33 8.16 21.09
CA PRO A 251 -46.08 8.97 22.04
C PRO A 251 -47.38 9.53 21.45
N ASP A 252 -47.48 9.72 20.12
CA ASP A 252 -48.73 10.12 19.45
C ASP A 252 -49.83 9.07 19.62
N GLY A 253 -49.52 7.79 19.42
CA GLY A 253 -50.45 6.69 19.68
C GLY A 253 -50.78 6.53 21.16
N THR A 254 -49.82 6.78 22.05
CA THR A 254 -49.97 6.66 23.51
C THR A 254 -50.97 7.67 24.08
N TYR A 255 -50.87 8.93 23.67
CA TYR A 255 -51.73 10.03 24.14
C TYR A 255 -52.83 10.39 23.11
N TYR A 256 -53.18 9.45 22.24
CA TYR A 256 -54.07 9.68 21.11
C TYR A 256 -55.41 10.32 21.53
N LEU A 257 -55.84 11.37 20.82
CA LEU A 257 -57.05 12.15 21.13
C LEU A 257 -57.13 12.72 22.57
N ASP A 258 -56.00 12.89 23.24
CA ASP A 258 -55.90 13.72 24.44
C ASP A 258 -55.13 15.02 24.13
N PRO A 259 -55.80 16.14 23.79
CA PRO A 259 -55.14 17.40 23.45
C PRO A 259 -54.36 18.02 24.63
N THR A 260 -54.40 17.40 25.82
CA THR A 260 -53.63 17.82 26.98
C THR A 260 -52.46 16.90 27.30
N ASN A 261 -52.33 15.75 26.63
CA ASN A 261 -51.31 14.71 26.85
C ASN A 261 -51.18 14.27 28.33
N THR A 262 -52.31 14.13 29.01
CA THR A 262 -52.40 13.77 30.44
C THR A 262 -52.97 12.37 30.72
N SER A 263 -53.55 11.73 29.72
CA SER A 263 -54.23 10.44 29.88
C SER A 263 -53.97 9.54 28.69
N VAL A 264 -53.70 8.26 28.99
CA VAL A 264 -53.53 7.19 28.00
C VAL A 264 -54.83 6.42 27.74
N ALA A 265 -55.98 6.92 28.21
CA ALA A 265 -57.28 6.22 28.11
C ALA A 265 -57.77 5.99 26.67
N ASN A 266 -57.26 6.78 25.74
CA ASN A 266 -57.58 6.68 24.33
C ASN A 266 -56.44 6.07 23.51
N ALA A 267 -55.40 5.53 24.17
CA ALA A 267 -54.25 4.93 23.53
C ALA A 267 -54.65 3.97 22.40
N ARG A 268 -53.89 4.00 21.32
CA ARG A 268 -54.12 3.21 20.10
C ARG A 268 -52.80 2.65 19.58
N ARG A 269 -52.87 1.61 18.75
CA ARG A 269 -51.69 0.93 18.21
C ARG A 269 -50.90 1.82 17.25
N ALA A 270 -51.57 2.39 16.24
CA ALA A 270 -50.90 3.14 15.19
C ALA A 270 -50.29 4.47 15.65
N ASN A 271 -49.35 5.00 14.86
CA ASN A 271 -48.87 6.38 15.00
C ASN A 271 -49.96 7.41 14.59
N ASP A 272 -49.69 8.72 14.63
CA ASP A 272 -50.68 9.78 14.32
C ASP A 272 -51.36 9.61 12.94
N ASN A 273 -50.61 9.18 11.92
CA ASN A 273 -51.13 8.98 10.57
C ASN A 273 -51.93 7.68 10.39
N GLY A 274 -52.03 6.82 11.41
CA GLY A 274 -52.77 5.57 11.34
C GLY A 274 -51.99 4.41 10.73
N TRP A 275 -50.65 4.47 10.76
CA TRP A 275 -49.77 3.39 10.30
C TRP A 275 -49.19 2.59 11.47
N ASP A 276 -49.00 1.30 11.23
CA ASP A 276 -48.33 0.38 12.16
C ASP A 276 -46.81 0.54 11.99
N LEU A 277 -46.15 1.10 13.00
CA LEU A 277 -44.70 1.35 12.96
C LEU A 277 -43.89 0.05 12.87
N ASN A 278 -44.40 -1.09 13.35
CA ASN A 278 -43.73 -2.38 13.24
C ASN A 278 -44.12 -3.15 11.95
N ARG A 279 -44.62 -2.44 10.94
CA ARG A 279 -44.74 -2.89 9.54
C ARG A 279 -44.09 -1.93 8.55
N ASN A 280 -43.56 -0.81 9.05
CA ASN A 280 -43.14 0.33 8.26
C ASN A 280 -41.62 0.36 7.99
N TYR A 281 -40.87 -0.70 8.30
CA TYR A 281 -39.43 -0.77 7.99
C TYR A 281 -39.15 -1.45 6.64
N PRO A 282 -38.01 -1.17 5.99
CA PRO A 282 -37.55 -1.98 4.87
C PRO A 282 -37.27 -3.41 5.32
N ASP A 283 -37.65 -4.36 4.48
CA ASP A 283 -37.60 -5.78 4.75
C ASP A 283 -36.79 -6.50 3.65
N ASN A 284 -35.93 -7.44 4.04
CA ASN A 284 -35.08 -8.17 3.10
C ASN A 284 -35.86 -9.15 2.20
N ILE A 285 -37.09 -9.50 2.56
CA ILE A 285 -38.00 -10.36 1.80
C ILE A 285 -39.14 -9.53 1.18
N GLY A 286 -39.82 -8.72 2.00
CA GLY A 286 -40.97 -7.88 1.63
C GLY A 286 -40.62 -6.61 0.85
N GLY A 287 -39.35 -6.21 0.81
CA GLY A 287 -38.87 -5.02 0.11
C GLY A 287 -39.03 -3.74 0.93
N ALA A 288 -38.97 -2.57 0.28
CA ALA A 288 -38.92 -1.28 1.00
C ALA A 288 -40.21 -0.93 1.76
N HIS A 289 -41.39 -1.24 1.22
CA HIS A 289 -42.67 -0.82 1.80
C HIS A 289 -43.66 -1.98 1.81
N PRO A 290 -43.43 -3.03 2.62
CA PRO A 290 -44.29 -4.21 2.66
C PRO A 290 -45.70 -3.89 3.20
N ASP A 291 -45.84 -2.86 4.03
CA ASP A 291 -47.12 -2.31 4.50
C ASP A 291 -47.94 -1.59 3.42
N GLY A 292 -47.35 -1.32 2.25
CA GLY A 292 -47.97 -0.57 1.17
C GLY A 292 -48.00 0.95 1.40
N ASN A 293 -47.36 1.48 2.45
CA ASN A 293 -47.21 2.92 2.65
C ASN A 293 -46.20 3.47 1.62
N PRO A 294 -46.54 4.50 0.82
CA PRO A 294 -45.59 5.05 -0.16
C PRO A 294 -44.41 5.81 0.46
N ALA A 295 -44.40 6.02 1.78
CA ALA A 295 -43.32 6.66 2.52
C ALA A 295 -43.13 6.00 3.89
N TYR A 296 -41.96 6.19 4.50
CA TYR A 296 -41.75 5.84 5.90
C TYR A 296 -42.30 6.94 6.81
N GLU A 297 -42.85 6.57 7.96
CA GLU A 297 -43.32 7.51 8.98
C GLU A 297 -42.15 8.23 9.65
N LEU A 298 -42.41 9.40 10.26
CA LEU A 298 -41.35 10.22 10.86
C LEU A 298 -40.63 9.47 11.98
N GLU A 299 -41.39 8.75 12.81
CA GLU A 299 -40.84 7.92 13.88
C GLU A 299 -39.86 6.90 13.30
N THR A 300 -40.28 6.12 12.30
CA THR A 300 -39.45 5.15 11.59
C THR A 300 -38.18 5.79 11.02
N GLN A 301 -38.29 6.95 10.36
CA GLN A 301 -37.14 7.65 9.80
C GLN A 301 -36.13 8.09 10.87
N HIS A 302 -36.60 8.56 12.02
CA HIS A 302 -35.75 8.96 13.14
C HIS A 302 -35.00 7.75 13.73
N PHE A 303 -35.67 6.61 13.91
CA PHE A 303 -35.04 5.38 14.38
C PHE A 303 -34.04 4.78 13.37
N MET A 304 -34.37 4.78 12.07
CA MET A 304 -33.42 4.35 11.02
C MET A 304 -32.19 5.27 11.00
N THR A 305 -32.39 6.59 11.08
CA THR A 305 -31.27 7.56 11.14
C THR A 305 -30.43 7.35 12.40
N LEU A 306 -31.05 7.03 13.54
CA LEU A 306 -30.31 6.71 14.77
C LEU A 306 -29.43 5.48 14.57
N ALA A 307 -29.98 4.41 14.00
CA ALA A 307 -29.25 3.16 13.75
C ALA A 307 -28.12 3.36 12.71
N ASP A 308 -28.36 4.10 11.62
CA ASP A 308 -27.34 4.40 10.61
C ASP A 308 -26.13 5.16 11.19
N ASN A 309 -26.35 5.97 12.23
CA ASN A 309 -25.31 6.79 12.86
C ASN A 309 -24.65 6.13 14.07
N ASN A 310 -25.18 4.99 14.55
CA ASN A 310 -24.70 4.34 15.77
C ASN A 310 -24.68 2.83 15.59
N HIS A 311 -23.50 2.24 15.70
CA HIS A 311 -23.38 0.79 15.64
C HIS A 311 -23.82 0.15 16.97
N PHE A 312 -25.08 -0.31 17.04
CA PHE A 312 -25.63 -1.06 18.18
C PHE A 312 -25.28 -2.54 18.10
N VAL A 313 -24.91 -3.14 19.23
CA VAL A 313 -24.50 -4.54 19.30
C VAL A 313 -25.70 -5.45 19.60
N ILE A 314 -26.51 -5.03 20.57
CA ILE A 314 -27.72 -5.73 20.98
C ILE A 314 -28.85 -4.72 21.18
N SER A 315 -30.07 -5.14 20.90
CA SER A 315 -31.25 -4.37 21.23
C SER A 315 -32.42 -5.24 21.67
N ALA A 316 -33.41 -4.63 22.34
CA ALA A 316 -34.75 -5.19 22.42
C ALA A 316 -35.81 -4.10 22.27
N ASN A 317 -36.89 -4.44 21.57
CA ASN A 317 -38.10 -3.63 21.49
C ASN A 317 -39.22 -4.29 22.31
N PHE A 318 -39.88 -3.51 23.18
CA PHE A 318 -40.87 -4.01 24.12
C PHE A 318 -42.31 -3.75 23.66
N HIS A 319 -43.14 -4.78 23.79
CA HIS A 319 -44.50 -4.88 23.27
C HIS A 319 -45.48 -5.46 24.31
N GLY A 320 -46.74 -5.60 23.92
CA GLY A 320 -47.79 -6.23 24.72
C GLY A 320 -48.90 -6.83 23.85
N GLY A 321 -49.68 -7.73 24.46
CA GLY A 321 -50.72 -8.53 23.83
C GLY A 321 -50.52 -10.04 24.02
N THR A 322 -49.35 -10.44 24.52
CA THR A 322 -49.00 -11.78 24.99
C THR A 322 -47.77 -11.69 25.91
N GLU A 323 -47.27 -12.82 26.41
CA GLU A 323 -46.10 -12.87 27.30
C GLU A 323 -45.06 -13.86 26.77
N VAL A 324 -44.17 -13.39 25.89
CA VAL A 324 -43.15 -14.20 25.20
C VAL A 324 -41.96 -13.35 24.77
N VAL A 325 -40.76 -13.93 24.77
CA VAL A 325 -39.61 -13.39 24.05
C VAL A 325 -39.61 -13.92 22.62
N ASN A 326 -39.82 -13.02 21.68
CA ASN A 326 -39.80 -13.24 20.24
C ASN A 326 -38.41 -12.92 19.67
N TYR A 327 -37.82 -13.82 18.89
CA TYR A 327 -36.50 -13.61 18.29
C TYR A 327 -36.46 -13.88 16.78
N PRO A 328 -35.43 -13.34 16.07
CA PRO A 328 -35.36 -13.39 14.61
C PRO A 328 -35.34 -14.80 14.00
N TRP A 329 -35.78 -14.96 12.76
CA TRP A 329 -36.42 -13.94 11.91
C TRP A 329 -37.94 -13.91 12.11
N ASP A 330 -38.54 -12.74 11.92
CA ASP A 330 -39.99 -12.60 11.87
C ASP A 330 -40.54 -12.90 10.46
N ASN A 331 -39.85 -12.51 9.40
CA ASN A 331 -40.37 -12.57 8.03
C ASN A 331 -40.16 -13.93 7.33
N THR A 332 -39.33 -14.82 7.89
CA THR A 332 -38.94 -16.07 7.24
C THR A 332 -38.71 -17.22 8.21
N TYR A 333 -39.07 -18.43 7.77
CA TYR A 333 -38.82 -19.68 8.51
C TYR A 333 -37.37 -20.16 8.44
N THR A 334 -36.55 -19.58 7.56
CA THR A 334 -35.11 -19.79 7.59
C THR A 334 -34.59 -19.26 8.92
N ARG A 335 -33.69 -19.98 9.58
CA ARG A 335 -33.15 -19.53 10.87
C ARG A 335 -32.03 -18.52 10.68
N HIS A 336 -31.89 -17.62 11.65
CA HIS A 336 -30.70 -16.77 11.76
C HIS A 336 -29.46 -17.65 11.96
N ALA A 337 -28.28 -17.23 11.46
CA ALA A 337 -27.04 -17.99 11.66
C ALA A 337 -26.75 -18.24 13.15
N ASP A 338 -27.06 -17.25 13.98
CA ASP A 338 -27.00 -17.29 15.44
C ASP A 338 -28.30 -17.73 16.15
N ASP A 339 -29.14 -18.57 15.53
CA ASP A 339 -30.39 -19.08 16.13
C ASP A 339 -30.19 -19.67 17.53
N ASP A 340 -29.14 -20.47 17.73
CA ASP A 340 -28.80 -21.06 19.03
C ASP A 340 -28.47 -19.99 20.09
N TRP A 341 -27.84 -18.89 19.69
CA TRP A 341 -27.52 -17.78 20.60
C TRP A 341 -28.78 -16.98 20.94
N PHE A 342 -29.62 -16.66 19.96
CA PHE A 342 -30.90 -15.97 20.20
C PHE A 342 -31.79 -16.78 21.13
N PHE A 343 -31.97 -18.08 20.84
CA PHE A 343 -32.75 -18.95 21.70
C PHE A 343 -32.20 -19.00 23.15
N PHE A 344 -30.88 -19.07 23.29
CA PHE A 344 -30.23 -19.09 24.60
C PHE A 344 -30.52 -17.83 25.42
N ILE A 345 -30.33 -16.65 24.85
CA ILE A 345 -30.57 -15.38 25.58
C ILE A 345 -32.06 -15.11 25.81
N SER A 346 -32.92 -15.53 24.88
CA SER A 346 -34.37 -15.41 25.05
C SER A 346 -34.89 -16.31 26.16
N GLN A 347 -34.35 -17.53 26.27
CA GLN A 347 -34.63 -18.42 27.38
C GLN A 347 -34.18 -17.82 28.72
N GLU A 348 -33.00 -17.19 28.75
CA GLU A 348 -32.49 -16.54 29.95
C GLU A 348 -33.39 -15.40 30.42
N TYR A 349 -33.81 -14.52 29.50
CA TYR A 349 -34.75 -13.45 29.81
C TYR A 349 -36.07 -14.03 30.38
N ALA A 350 -36.68 -14.98 29.67
CA ALA A 350 -37.93 -15.60 30.09
C ALA A 350 -37.80 -16.33 31.45
N ALA A 351 -36.69 -17.02 31.69
CA ALA A 351 -36.46 -17.73 32.94
C ALA A 351 -36.32 -16.78 34.14
N ASN A 352 -35.65 -15.63 33.97
CA ASN A 352 -35.56 -14.60 35.00
C ASN A 352 -36.95 -14.01 35.29
N CYS A 353 -37.72 -13.68 34.24
CA CYS A 353 -39.10 -13.24 34.38
C CYS A 353 -39.98 -14.25 35.14
N GLN A 354 -39.88 -15.53 34.82
CA GLN A 354 -40.63 -16.61 35.48
C GLN A 354 -40.21 -16.81 36.94
N ALA A 355 -38.95 -16.49 37.29
CA ALA A 355 -38.44 -16.63 38.65
C ALA A 355 -38.93 -15.51 39.58
N ASP A 356 -39.00 -14.28 39.06
CA ASP A 356 -39.38 -13.08 39.81
C ASP A 356 -40.87 -12.72 39.68
N GLY A 357 -41.52 -13.23 38.64
CA GLY A 357 -42.94 -13.06 38.34
C GLY A 357 -43.89 -14.04 39.03
N PRO A 358 -45.21 -13.78 38.96
CA PRO A 358 -46.21 -14.71 39.43
C PRO A 358 -46.22 -15.98 38.58
N ALA A 359 -46.78 -17.06 39.14
CA ALA A 359 -46.95 -18.30 38.37
C ALA A 359 -47.81 -18.05 37.13
N GLY A 360 -47.23 -18.33 35.96
CA GLY A 360 -47.87 -18.11 34.66
C GLY A 360 -47.40 -16.84 33.94
N TYR A 361 -46.48 -16.06 34.52
CA TYR A 361 -45.89 -14.93 33.83
C TYR A 361 -44.80 -15.37 32.84
N MET A 362 -44.81 -14.82 31.63
CA MET A 362 -43.84 -15.12 30.56
C MET A 362 -43.81 -16.62 30.22
N ASP A 363 -44.97 -17.26 30.13
CA ASP A 363 -45.11 -18.71 29.98
C ASP A 363 -45.77 -19.18 28.67
N ALA A 364 -46.04 -18.25 27.75
CA ALA A 364 -46.74 -18.56 26.50
C ALA A 364 -46.01 -19.66 25.72
N MET A 365 -46.77 -20.59 25.14
CA MET A 365 -46.26 -21.76 24.44
C MET A 365 -46.74 -21.82 23.00
N TYR A 366 -45.81 -22.06 22.09
CA TYR A 366 -46.05 -22.20 20.65
C TYR A 366 -45.57 -23.56 20.13
N THR A 367 -46.19 -24.04 19.07
CA THR A 367 -46.14 -25.46 18.64
C THR A 367 -44.74 -26.02 18.35
N ASN A 368 -43.78 -25.16 18.00
CA ASN A 368 -42.41 -25.53 17.64
C ASN A 368 -41.39 -25.32 18.78
N TYR A 369 -41.84 -24.87 19.96
CA TYR A 369 -40.96 -24.47 21.05
C TYR A 369 -41.00 -25.42 22.24
N VAL A 370 -39.83 -25.59 22.86
CA VAL A 370 -39.62 -26.52 23.98
C VAL A 370 -39.54 -25.81 25.33
N PHE A 371 -39.35 -24.48 25.34
CA PHE A 371 -39.26 -23.67 26.55
C PHE A 371 -40.41 -22.66 26.57
N PRO A 372 -41.18 -22.56 27.68
CA PRO A 372 -42.27 -21.60 27.80
C PRO A 372 -41.73 -20.16 27.84
N GLY A 373 -42.42 -19.24 27.18
CA GLY A 373 -42.01 -17.84 27.10
C GLY A 373 -40.99 -17.50 26.02
N VAL A 374 -40.72 -18.41 25.07
CA VAL A 374 -39.80 -18.16 23.95
C VAL A 374 -40.41 -18.61 22.62
N THR A 375 -40.23 -17.82 21.57
CA THR A 375 -40.57 -18.18 20.20
C THR A 375 -39.68 -17.49 19.17
N ASN A 376 -39.48 -18.11 18.01
CA ASN A 376 -39.08 -17.40 16.80
C ASN A 376 -40.31 -16.71 16.21
N GLY A 377 -40.09 -15.55 15.60
CA GLY A 377 -41.13 -14.77 14.95
C GLY A 377 -41.93 -15.54 13.93
N ALA A 378 -41.29 -16.00 12.86
CA ALA A 378 -42.00 -16.68 11.77
C ALA A 378 -42.76 -17.93 12.22
N ASP A 379 -42.22 -18.69 13.19
CA ASP A 379 -42.90 -19.85 13.79
C ASP A 379 -44.18 -19.50 14.55
N TRP A 380 -44.25 -18.30 15.11
CA TRP A 380 -45.47 -17.76 15.72
C TRP A 380 -46.42 -17.26 14.63
N TYR A 381 -45.97 -16.27 13.86
CA TYR A 381 -46.56 -15.81 12.60
C TYR A 381 -45.57 -14.88 11.87
N ARG A 382 -45.63 -14.84 10.54
CA ARG A 382 -44.71 -14.00 9.78
C ARG A 382 -45.05 -12.52 9.88
N VAL A 383 -44.02 -11.69 10.06
CA VAL A 383 -44.11 -10.23 10.02
C VAL A 383 -43.10 -9.70 9.02
N GLU A 384 -43.58 -8.99 8.00
CA GLU A 384 -42.73 -8.24 7.08
C GLU A 384 -42.71 -6.76 7.49
N GLY A 385 -41.55 -6.12 7.35
CA GLY A 385 -41.35 -4.70 7.68
C GLY A 385 -41.28 -4.41 9.18
N GLY A 386 -40.97 -5.43 9.97
CA GLY A 386 -40.71 -5.29 11.40
C GLY A 386 -39.34 -4.68 11.69
N ARG A 387 -39.23 -3.94 12.80
CA ARG A 387 -37.95 -3.33 13.20
C ARG A 387 -36.91 -4.37 13.61
N GLN A 388 -37.34 -5.47 14.24
CA GLN A 388 -36.46 -6.53 14.69
C GLN A 388 -35.61 -7.06 13.52
N ASP A 389 -36.23 -7.47 12.43
CA ASP A 389 -35.52 -7.99 11.27
C ASP A 389 -34.71 -6.90 10.55
N TYR A 390 -35.19 -5.65 10.54
CA TYR A 390 -34.41 -4.51 10.03
C TYR A 390 -33.08 -4.33 10.76
N MET A 391 -33.11 -4.29 12.10
CA MET A 391 -31.91 -4.12 12.93
C MET A 391 -30.93 -5.28 12.74
N ASN A 392 -31.44 -6.51 12.69
CA ASN A 392 -30.61 -7.70 12.51
C ASN A 392 -29.98 -7.80 11.11
N TYR A 393 -30.74 -7.48 10.05
CA TYR A 393 -30.30 -7.68 8.67
C TYR A 393 -29.50 -6.50 8.09
N TYR A 394 -29.90 -5.26 8.39
CA TYR A 394 -29.32 -4.06 7.78
C TYR A 394 -28.33 -3.35 8.71
N GLN A 395 -28.51 -3.46 10.02
CA GLN A 395 -27.70 -2.74 11.02
C GLN A 395 -26.76 -3.65 11.81
N PHE A 396 -26.80 -4.96 11.54
CA PHE A 396 -25.99 -5.98 12.23
C PHE A 396 -26.17 -6.00 13.76
N ALA A 397 -27.25 -5.39 14.24
CA ALA A 397 -27.58 -5.24 15.65
C ALA A 397 -28.54 -6.36 16.05
N LYS A 398 -28.17 -7.11 17.08
CA LYS A 398 -28.96 -8.26 17.52
C LYS A 398 -30.18 -7.82 18.31
N GLU A 399 -31.29 -7.58 17.61
CA GLU A 399 -32.55 -7.16 18.23
C GLU A 399 -33.51 -8.33 18.46
N THR A 400 -34.19 -8.35 19.61
CA THR A 400 -35.35 -9.23 19.88
C THR A 400 -36.57 -8.40 20.23
N THR A 401 -37.76 -8.94 20.01
CA THR A 401 -39.03 -8.37 20.47
C THR A 401 -39.47 -9.05 21.76
N ILE A 402 -39.79 -8.27 22.79
CA ILE A 402 -40.20 -8.81 24.11
C ILE A 402 -41.62 -8.38 24.42
N GLU A 403 -42.53 -9.34 24.46
CA GLU A 403 -43.94 -9.17 24.77
C GLU A 403 -44.13 -9.30 26.29
N LEU A 404 -44.47 -8.20 26.97
CA LEU A 404 -44.39 -8.10 28.43
C LEU A 404 -45.70 -8.42 29.16
N SER A 405 -46.83 -8.45 28.47
CA SER A 405 -48.13 -8.42 29.13
C SER A 405 -49.24 -8.95 28.23
N ASN A 406 -50.15 -9.74 28.79
CA ASN A 406 -51.34 -10.19 28.08
C ASN A 406 -52.32 -9.04 27.75
N LEU A 407 -52.41 -8.03 28.63
CA LEU A 407 -53.16 -6.80 28.38
C LEU A 407 -52.22 -5.76 27.76
N LYS A 408 -52.55 -5.25 26.57
CA LYS A 408 -51.73 -4.23 25.91
C LYS A 408 -51.51 -2.98 26.79
N THR A 409 -52.57 -2.55 27.46
CA THR A 409 -52.55 -1.46 28.44
C THR A 409 -52.94 -2.02 29.82
N PRO A 410 -51.96 -2.50 30.63
CA PRO A 410 -52.22 -2.97 31.98
C PRO A 410 -52.80 -1.87 32.90
N PRO A 411 -53.56 -2.24 33.95
CA PRO A 411 -53.94 -1.31 35.00
C PRO A 411 -52.72 -0.66 35.67
N ALA A 412 -52.85 0.63 36.05
CA ALA A 412 -51.81 1.36 36.78
C ALA A 412 -51.31 0.63 38.04
N SER A 413 -52.19 -0.12 38.70
CA SER A 413 -51.88 -0.91 39.90
C SER A 413 -50.94 -2.10 39.67
N GLU A 414 -50.61 -2.43 38.42
CA GLU A 414 -49.73 -3.55 38.04
C GLU A 414 -48.38 -3.07 37.47
N LEU A 415 -48.12 -1.76 37.43
CA LEU A 415 -46.91 -1.23 36.80
C LEU A 415 -45.63 -1.55 37.58
N ASP A 416 -45.65 -1.40 38.90
CA ASP A 416 -44.50 -1.73 39.75
C ASP A 416 -44.26 -3.25 39.81
N ASP A 417 -45.33 -4.03 39.76
CA ASP A 417 -45.30 -5.47 39.56
C ASP A 417 -44.52 -5.84 38.27
N HIS A 418 -44.90 -5.29 37.11
CA HIS A 418 -44.18 -5.51 35.85
C HIS A 418 -42.72 -5.05 35.92
N TRP A 419 -42.39 -3.96 36.62
CA TRP A 419 -41.00 -3.59 36.86
C TRP A 419 -40.24 -4.69 37.62
N PHE A 420 -40.75 -5.15 38.76
CA PHE A 420 -40.06 -6.13 39.59
C PHE A 420 -39.94 -7.51 38.93
N TRP A 421 -40.93 -7.91 38.11
CA TRP A 421 -40.86 -9.20 37.40
C TRP A 421 -39.81 -9.21 36.30
N ASN A 422 -39.45 -8.06 35.72
CA ASN A 422 -38.50 -7.98 34.60
C ASN A 422 -37.15 -7.37 34.98
N GLN A 423 -37.00 -6.78 36.17
CA GLN A 423 -35.80 -6.05 36.58
C GLN A 423 -34.51 -6.84 36.33
N GLU A 424 -34.44 -8.08 36.79
CA GLU A 424 -33.25 -8.93 36.61
C GLU A 424 -33.03 -9.30 35.14
N ALA A 425 -34.10 -9.64 34.43
CA ALA A 425 -34.07 -10.03 33.02
C ALA A 425 -33.55 -8.89 32.12
N LEU A 426 -33.96 -7.64 32.40
CA LEU A 426 -33.51 -6.44 31.67
C LEU A 426 -32.00 -6.20 31.82
N ILE A 427 -31.45 -6.42 33.01
CA ILE A 427 -30.01 -6.19 33.25
C ILE A 427 -29.20 -7.31 32.60
N GLU A 428 -29.56 -8.57 32.82
CA GLU A 428 -28.83 -9.72 32.27
C GLU A 428 -28.85 -9.72 30.74
N TYR A 429 -29.97 -9.35 30.11
CA TYR A 429 -30.02 -9.25 28.65
C TYR A 429 -29.12 -8.14 28.09
N MET A 430 -29.03 -6.98 28.73
CA MET A 430 -28.06 -5.95 28.31
C MET A 430 -26.62 -6.47 28.42
N ILE A 431 -26.30 -7.19 29.50
CA ILE A 431 -24.98 -7.79 29.71
C ILE A 431 -24.62 -8.76 28.57
N GLN A 432 -25.58 -9.46 27.95
CA GLN A 432 -25.31 -10.35 26.81
C GLN A 432 -24.64 -9.63 25.62
N GLY A 433 -24.90 -8.33 25.43
CA GLY A 433 -24.24 -7.53 24.40
C GLY A 433 -22.78 -7.21 24.68
N THR A 434 -22.28 -7.48 25.90
CA THR A 434 -20.88 -7.30 26.30
C THR A 434 -20.02 -8.56 26.12
N TYR A 435 -20.67 -9.71 25.95
CA TYR A 435 -20.01 -11.01 25.72
C TYR A 435 -19.70 -11.23 24.24
N GLY A 436 -18.87 -12.24 23.96
CA GLY A 436 -18.44 -12.58 22.61
C GLY A 436 -17.00 -12.15 22.31
N PHE A 437 -16.65 -12.19 21.03
CA PHE A 437 -15.37 -11.71 20.55
C PHE A 437 -15.43 -10.21 20.30
N ARG A 438 -14.38 -9.49 20.69
CA ARG A 438 -14.22 -8.07 20.36
C ARG A 438 -12.77 -7.73 20.10
N GLY A 439 -12.52 -6.62 19.42
CA GLY A 439 -11.17 -6.15 19.13
C GLY A 439 -11.17 -5.01 18.14
N LEU A 440 -9.99 -4.72 17.58
CA LEU A 440 -9.79 -3.64 16.61
C LEU A 440 -9.33 -4.20 15.26
N VAL A 441 -9.74 -3.55 14.18
CA VAL A 441 -9.18 -3.78 12.84
C VAL A 441 -8.54 -2.49 12.33
N LYS A 442 -7.29 -2.59 11.89
CA LYS A 442 -6.46 -1.46 11.48
C LYS A 442 -5.75 -1.73 10.16
N ASP A 443 -5.39 -0.67 9.47
CA ASP A 443 -4.48 -0.68 8.34
C ASP A 443 -3.06 -1.05 8.82
N ALA A 444 -2.46 -2.08 8.22
CA ALA A 444 -1.13 -2.57 8.60
C ALA A 444 0.01 -1.60 8.31
N VAL A 445 -0.17 -0.64 7.39
CA VAL A 445 0.81 0.36 6.98
C VAL A 445 0.67 1.63 7.81
N THR A 446 -0.54 2.18 7.90
CA THR A 446 -0.77 3.46 8.60
C THR A 446 -1.00 3.29 10.10
N GLY A 447 -1.42 2.11 10.54
CA GLY A 447 -1.84 1.83 11.91
C GLY A 447 -3.20 2.45 12.28
N ASN A 448 -3.89 3.07 11.32
CA ASN A 448 -5.18 3.71 11.55
C ASN A 448 -6.30 2.66 11.57
N PRO A 449 -7.34 2.86 12.39
CA PRO A 449 -8.60 2.13 12.31
C PRO A 449 -9.20 2.12 10.91
N ILE A 450 -9.78 0.99 10.50
CA ILE A 450 -10.46 0.84 9.21
C ILE A 450 -11.86 0.25 9.39
N GLN A 451 -12.74 0.55 8.44
CA GLN A 451 -14.01 -0.15 8.31
C GLN A 451 -13.77 -1.52 7.68
N ALA A 452 -14.23 -2.58 8.35
CA ALA A 452 -13.99 -3.96 8.01
C ALA A 452 -15.20 -4.81 8.43
N THR A 453 -15.42 -5.91 7.72
CA THR A 453 -16.43 -6.92 8.00
C THR A 453 -15.77 -8.12 8.72
N ILE A 454 -16.41 -8.61 9.78
CA ILE A 454 -15.95 -9.73 10.61
C ILE A 454 -16.97 -10.87 10.53
N LYS A 455 -16.53 -12.03 10.03
CA LYS A 455 -17.36 -13.22 9.81
C LYS A 455 -16.83 -14.43 10.56
N LEU A 456 -17.70 -15.16 11.22
CA LEU A 456 -17.43 -16.53 11.68
C LEU A 456 -17.54 -17.49 10.48
N VAL A 457 -16.41 -18.08 10.08
CA VAL A 457 -16.29 -18.88 8.86
C VAL A 457 -17.21 -20.10 8.93
N GLY A 458 -18.04 -20.29 7.89
CA GLY A 458 -18.98 -21.41 7.79
C GLY A 458 -20.20 -21.30 8.72
N HIS A 459 -20.30 -20.22 9.49
CA HIS A 459 -21.44 -19.91 10.37
C HIS A 459 -22.24 -18.73 9.81
N ASP A 460 -21.57 -17.58 9.63
CA ASP A 460 -22.26 -16.36 9.23
C ASP A 460 -22.83 -16.44 7.81
N ASN A 461 -24.13 -16.12 7.71
CA ASN A 461 -24.90 -16.09 6.48
C ASN A 461 -26.01 -15.02 6.59
N THR A 462 -26.61 -14.62 5.46
CA THR A 462 -27.80 -13.74 5.49
C THR A 462 -27.60 -12.47 6.34
N ASN A 463 -26.47 -11.79 6.15
CA ASN A 463 -26.09 -10.58 6.89
C ASN A 463 -25.94 -10.74 8.43
N SER A 464 -25.61 -11.93 8.94
CA SER A 464 -25.34 -12.15 10.38
C SER A 464 -23.94 -11.76 10.87
N HIS A 465 -23.14 -11.13 10.01
CA HIS A 465 -21.78 -10.70 10.36
C HIS A 465 -21.83 -9.42 11.20
N THR A 466 -20.69 -9.00 11.75
CA THR A 466 -20.55 -7.66 12.35
C THR A 466 -19.51 -6.84 11.58
N GLU A 467 -19.48 -5.54 11.81
CA GLU A 467 -18.52 -4.64 11.19
C GLU A 467 -17.73 -3.85 12.25
N THR A 468 -16.61 -3.27 11.85
CA THR A 468 -15.97 -2.25 12.68
C THR A 468 -16.65 -0.90 12.52
N GLU A 469 -16.66 -0.11 13.58
CA GLU A 469 -17.15 1.26 13.54
C GLU A 469 -15.99 2.27 13.57
N LEU A 470 -15.99 3.25 12.67
CA LEU A 470 -15.05 4.37 12.70
C LEU A 470 -15.53 5.48 13.66
N PRO A 471 -14.60 6.23 14.31
CA PRO A 471 -13.15 6.25 14.06
C PRO A 471 -12.34 5.27 14.92
N MET A 472 -12.96 4.45 15.77
CA MET A 472 -12.24 3.58 16.71
C MET A 472 -11.74 2.27 16.06
N GLY A 473 -12.46 1.76 15.06
CA GLY A 473 -12.19 0.49 14.37
C GLY A 473 -12.52 -0.72 15.22
N ASP A 474 -13.38 -0.57 16.23
CA ASP A 474 -13.83 -1.61 17.14
C ASP A 474 -15.01 -2.39 16.58
N TYR A 475 -15.05 -3.69 16.89
CA TYR A 475 -16.19 -4.56 16.60
C TYR A 475 -16.54 -5.41 17.83
N TYR A 476 -17.80 -5.85 17.88
CA TYR A 476 -18.34 -6.72 18.94
C TYR A 476 -19.18 -7.82 18.29
N ARG A 477 -18.82 -9.08 18.55
CA ARG A 477 -19.49 -10.25 17.99
C ARG A 477 -19.98 -11.18 19.11
N PRO A 478 -21.17 -10.91 19.69
CA PRO A 478 -21.84 -11.84 20.59
C PRO A 478 -22.13 -13.16 19.87
N THR A 479 -21.74 -14.28 20.44
CA THR A 479 -21.93 -15.62 19.86
C THR A 479 -22.05 -16.68 20.95
N ILE A 480 -22.62 -17.83 20.61
CA ILE A 480 -22.74 -18.97 21.52
C ILE A 480 -21.36 -19.64 21.71
N ALA A 481 -21.17 -20.33 22.83
CA ALA A 481 -19.96 -21.10 23.12
C ALA A 481 -19.58 -22.02 21.95
N GLY A 482 -18.31 -21.98 21.57
CA GLY A 482 -17.82 -22.74 20.43
C GLY A 482 -16.37 -22.45 20.10
N THR A 483 -15.88 -23.08 19.03
CA THR A 483 -14.58 -22.80 18.42
C THR A 483 -14.81 -22.35 16.98
N TYR A 484 -14.29 -21.17 16.64
CA TYR A 484 -14.54 -20.50 15.39
C TYR A 484 -13.24 -20.10 14.70
N ASP A 485 -13.25 -20.14 13.36
CA ASP A 485 -12.33 -19.38 12.54
C ASP A 485 -13.00 -18.04 12.22
N ILE A 486 -12.28 -16.93 12.38
CA ILE A 486 -12.81 -15.57 12.22
C ILE A 486 -12.13 -14.93 11.02
N LEU A 487 -12.91 -14.63 9.98
CA LEU A 487 -12.49 -13.97 8.76
C LEU A 487 -12.72 -12.45 8.87
N TYR A 488 -11.66 -11.69 8.61
CA TYR A 488 -11.64 -10.24 8.55
C TYR A 488 -11.45 -9.81 7.10
N GLU A 489 -12.37 -9.00 6.59
CA GLU A 489 -12.37 -8.50 5.21
C GLU A 489 -12.58 -6.99 5.21
N ALA A 490 -11.95 -6.28 4.29
CA ALA A 490 -12.22 -4.87 4.05
C ALA A 490 -11.96 -4.54 2.59
N ASP A 491 -12.70 -3.59 2.04
CA ASP A 491 -12.54 -3.14 0.66
C ASP A 491 -11.11 -2.65 0.42
N CYS A 492 -10.47 -3.19 -0.62
CA CYS A 492 -9.06 -2.92 -0.95
C CYS A 492 -8.03 -3.39 0.09
N TYR A 493 -8.36 -4.39 0.90
CA TYR A 493 -7.42 -5.07 1.79
C TYR A 493 -7.35 -6.57 1.49
N GLN A 494 -6.20 -7.18 1.78
CA GLN A 494 -6.09 -8.63 1.76
C GLN A 494 -6.89 -9.22 2.94
N PRO A 495 -7.76 -10.20 2.69
CA PRO A 495 -8.52 -10.86 3.76
C PRO A 495 -7.58 -11.64 4.69
N PHE A 496 -7.93 -11.68 5.98
CA PHE A 496 -7.18 -12.41 7.00
C PHE A 496 -8.10 -13.31 7.81
N THR A 497 -7.70 -14.57 8.02
CA THR A 497 -8.46 -15.51 8.87
C THR A 497 -7.68 -15.83 10.13
N LEU A 498 -8.24 -15.44 11.27
CA LEU A 498 -7.76 -15.83 12.59
C LEU A 498 -8.41 -17.17 12.98
N THR A 499 -7.61 -18.23 13.06
CA THR A 499 -8.14 -19.59 13.24
C THR A 499 -8.22 -20.03 14.70
N ASN A 500 -9.08 -21.01 14.98
CA ASN A 500 -9.18 -21.75 16.25
C ASN A 500 -9.45 -20.90 17.49
N GLN A 501 -10.30 -19.87 17.38
CA GLN A 501 -10.70 -19.03 18.52
C GLN A 501 -11.83 -19.71 19.29
N THR A 502 -11.61 -20.01 20.58
CA THR A 502 -12.59 -20.70 21.43
C THR A 502 -13.17 -19.77 22.48
N ILE A 503 -14.49 -19.81 22.67
CA ILE A 503 -15.23 -18.98 23.63
C ILE A 503 -16.28 -19.80 24.38
N ALA A 504 -16.53 -19.45 25.64
CA ALA A 504 -17.63 -19.99 26.46
C ALA A 504 -18.79 -18.98 26.55
N ASN A 505 -19.99 -19.44 26.93
CA ASN A 505 -21.10 -18.54 27.26
C ASN A 505 -20.69 -17.65 28.44
N TYR A 506 -21.23 -16.42 28.49
CA TYR A 506 -20.91 -15.42 29.51
C TYR A 506 -19.43 -14.97 29.53
N GLN A 507 -18.73 -15.11 28.40
CA GLN A 507 -17.33 -14.73 28.28
C GLN A 507 -17.15 -13.60 27.27
N THR A 508 -16.30 -12.63 27.62
CA THR A 508 -15.77 -11.63 26.69
C THR A 508 -14.33 -11.99 26.34
N ILE A 509 -13.99 -12.04 25.05
CA ILE A 509 -12.63 -12.26 24.56
C ILE A 509 -12.16 -11.03 23.79
N ASN A 510 -11.19 -10.33 24.37
CA ASN A 510 -10.44 -9.27 23.70
C ASN A 510 -9.37 -9.89 22.80
N LEU A 511 -9.65 -9.93 21.50
CA LEU A 511 -8.69 -10.37 20.50
C LEU A 511 -7.64 -9.27 20.27
N ALA A 512 -6.43 -9.68 19.90
CA ALA A 512 -5.39 -8.74 19.51
C ALA A 512 -5.80 -7.97 18.25
N ASP A 513 -5.29 -6.74 18.09
CA ASP A 513 -5.51 -5.92 16.89
C ASP A 513 -5.20 -6.71 15.61
N VAL A 514 -6.17 -6.73 14.70
CA VAL A 514 -6.00 -7.31 13.37
C VAL A 514 -5.51 -6.23 12.41
N LEU A 515 -4.33 -6.45 11.84
CA LEU A 515 -3.71 -5.55 10.88
C LEU A 515 -3.95 -6.07 9.46
N LEU A 516 -4.90 -5.47 8.74
CA LEU A 516 -5.15 -5.83 7.34
C LEU A 516 -4.18 -5.08 6.43
N THR A 517 -3.60 -5.79 5.46
CA THR A 517 -2.64 -5.21 4.52
C THR A 517 -3.40 -4.61 3.31
N PRO A 518 -3.27 -3.30 3.01
CA PRO A 518 -3.92 -2.71 1.85
C PRO A 518 -3.38 -3.33 0.55
N ILE A 519 -4.27 -3.69 -0.37
CA ILE A 519 -3.94 -4.26 -1.70
C ILE A 519 -3.06 -3.31 -2.52
N ALA A 520 -3.35 -2.00 -2.43
CA ALA A 520 -2.59 -0.93 -3.06
C ALA A 520 -1.52 -0.33 -2.12
N GLY A 521 -1.19 -0.99 -1.01
CA GLY A 521 -0.25 -0.48 0.00
C GLY A 521 1.22 -0.67 -0.38
N THR A 522 1.53 -1.73 -1.15
CA THR A 522 2.90 -2.09 -1.53
C THR A 522 3.00 -2.51 -2.99
N PRO A 523 4.09 -2.13 -3.70
CA PRO A 523 4.32 -2.58 -5.07
C PRO A 523 4.41 -4.12 -5.14
N PRO A 524 3.93 -4.75 -6.23
CA PRO A 524 4.14 -6.17 -6.46
C PRO A 524 5.63 -6.54 -6.44
N SER A 525 5.93 -7.72 -5.89
CA SER A 525 7.28 -8.27 -5.79
C SER A 525 7.64 -9.17 -6.98
N ASN A 526 8.94 -9.44 -7.14
CA ASN A 526 9.48 -10.39 -8.12
C ASN A 526 9.08 -10.11 -9.57
N LEU A 527 9.00 -8.83 -9.96
CA LEU A 527 8.89 -8.45 -11.37
C LEU A 527 10.11 -8.96 -12.14
N ALA A 528 9.88 -9.75 -13.18
CA ALA A 528 10.90 -10.33 -14.03
C ALA A 528 10.48 -10.29 -15.51
N ALA A 529 11.46 -10.20 -16.41
CA ALA A 529 11.29 -10.36 -17.85
C ALA A 529 11.94 -11.67 -18.33
N ASN A 530 11.15 -12.52 -18.99
CA ASN A 530 11.53 -13.84 -19.50
C ASN A 530 11.16 -13.98 -20.98
N ASN A 531 11.61 -15.06 -21.63
CA ASN A 531 11.30 -15.35 -23.05
C ASN A 531 11.53 -14.15 -23.98
N VAL A 532 12.64 -13.44 -23.78
CA VAL A 532 12.96 -12.23 -24.54
C VAL A 532 13.28 -12.59 -25.99
N THR A 533 12.60 -11.94 -26.94
CA THR A 533 12.79 -12.11 -28.38
C THR A 533 13.36 -10.81 -28.99
N GLY A 534 13.52 -10.78 -30.32
CA GLY A 534 13.88 -9.53 -31.01
C GLY A 534 12.79 -8.46 -30.98
N ASN A 535 11.53 -8.84 -30.76
CA ASN A 535 10.38 -7.94 -30.85
C ASN A 535 9.47 -7.96 -29.61
N GLY A 536 9.86 -8.64 -28.53
CA GLY A 536 8.99 -8.86 -27.37
C GLY A 536 9.67 -9.48 -26.16
N ALA A 537 8.90 -9.64 -25.08
CA ALA A 537 9.28 -10.33 -23.84
C ALA A 537 8.03 -10.69 -23.02
N THR A 538 8.08 -11.75 -22.22
CA THR A 538 7.05 -12.06 -21.22
C THR A 538 7.44 -11.46 -19.88
N ILE A 539 6.58 -10.61 -19.31
CA ILE A 539 6.77 -10.06 -17.95
C ILE A 539 5.88 -10.79 -16.95
N SER A 540 6.36 -10.96 -15.72
CA SER A 540 5.62 -11.63 -14.65
C SER A 540 6.00 -11.10 -13.27
N TRP A 541 5.08 -11.14 -12.31
CA TRP A 541 5.28 -10.76 -10.91
C TRP A 541 4.45 -11.63 -9.97
N ASP A 542 4.65 -11.50 -8.65
CA ASP A 542 3.84 -12.22 -7.66
C ASP A 542 2.41 -11.67 -7.63
N ALA A 543 1.43 -12.56 -7.74
CA ALA A 543 0.02 -12.18 -7.66
C ALA A 543 -0.37 -11.77 -6.23
N ILE A 544 -0.95 -10.58 -6.11
CA ILE A 544 -1.63 -10.07 -4.94
C ILE A 544 -3.12 -10.43 -5.08
N THR A 545 -3.62 -11.28 -4.18
CA THR A 545 -5.03 -11.72 -4.19
C THR A 545 -5.99 -10.52 -4.16
N GLY A 546 -6.92 -10.47 -5.12
CA GLY A 546 -7.93 -9.40 -5.23
C GLY A 546 -7.43 -8.09 -5.84
N ALA A 547 -6.17 -8.01 -6.26
CA ALA A 547 -5.62 -6.84 -6.93
C ALA A 547 -5.81 -6.89 -8.44
N ASP A 548 -6.09 -5.72 -9.02
CA ASP A 548 -5.77 -5.43 -10.41
C ASP A 548 -4.36 -4.81 -10.49
N TYR A 549 -3.86 -4.59 -11.70
CA TYR A 549 -2.53 -4.03 -11.93
C TYR A 549 -2.53 -3.04 -13.09
N ASP A 550 -1.56 -2.14 -13.08
CA ASP A 550 -1.07 -1.52 -14.30
C ASP A 550 0.45 -1.66 -14.36
N TYR A 551 0.92 -2.10 -15.52
CA TYR A 551 2.34 -2.14 -15.84
C TYR A 551 2.65 -1.06 -16.87
N ARG A 552 3.91 -0.61 -16.85
CA ARG A 552 4.41 0.35 -17.82
C ARG A 552 5.79 -0.02 -18.29
N TYR A 553 6.07 0.24 -19.56
CA TYR A 553 7.37 -0.03 -20.16
C TYR A 553 7.81 1.08 -21.11
N ARG A 554 9.13 1.22 -21.29
CA ARG A 554 9.75 2.17 -22.23
C ARG A 554 11.18 1.76 -22.58
N VAL A 555 11.70 2.31 -23.66
CA VAL A 555 13.15 2.28 -23.94
C VAL A 555 13.89 3.00 -22.82
N VAL A 556 14.98 2.42 -22.31
CA VAL A 556 15.76 3.02 -21.23
C VAL A 556 16.23 4.42 -21.64
N GLY A 557 15.99 5.41 -20.77
CA GLY A 557 16.29 6.82 -21.02
C GLY A 557 15.21 7.60 -21.77
N SER A 558 14.17 6.95 -22.30
CA SER A 558 13.02 7.64 -22.90
C SER A 558 12.20 8.37 -21.83
N PRO A 559 11.66 9.58 -22.08
CA PRO A 559 10.78 10.26 -21.13
C PRO A 559 9.36 9.68 -21.11
N SER A 560 8.94 8.95 -22.16
CA SER A 560 7.56 8.51 -22.35
C SER A 560 7.37 7.04 -21.99
N TRP A 561 6.40 6.76 -21.12
CA TRP A 561 5.97 5.41 -20.75
C TRP A 561 4.75 4.99 -21.56
N THR A 562 4.70 3.70 -21.93
CA THR A 562 3.46 3.04 -22.35
C THR A 562 2.89 2.34 -21.13
N THR A 563 1.65 2.65 -20.74
CA THR A 563 0.98 2.06 -19.56
C THR A 563 -0.22 1.23 -19.99
N VAL A 564 -0.37 0.06 -19.40
CA VAL A 564 -1.42 -0.91 -19.71
C VAL A 564 -2.00 -1.48 -18.41
N ASN A 565 -3.33 -1.58 -18.33
CA ASN A 565 -4.03 -2.18 -17.19
C ASN A 565 -4.26 -3.68 -17.44
N THR A 566 -4.16 -4.49 -16.41
CA THR A 566 -4.44 -5.93 -16.47
C THR A 566 -4.90 -6.47 -15.11
N SER A 567 -5.63 -7.58 -15.14
CA SER A 567 -5.97 -8.38 -13.95
C SER A 567 -5.05 -9.62 -13.81
N ASN A 568 -4.13 -9.84 -14.76
CA ASN A 568 -3.20 -10.96 -14.73
C ASN A 568 -1.88 -10.55 -14.07
N ALA A 569 -1.21 -11.51 -13.43
CA ALA A 569 0.14 -11.33 -12.89
C ALA A 569 1.27 -11.62 -13.92
N THR A 570 0.91 -11.83 -15.18
CA THR A 570 1.84 -12.07 -16.29
C THR A 570 1.27 -11.54 -17.61
N GLU A 571 2.11 -10.93 -18.43
CA GLU A 571 1.72 -10.31 -19.69
C GLU A 571 2.83 -10.44 -20.76
N ASN A 572 2.44 -10.45 -22.04
CA ASN A 572 3.38 -10.49 -23.17
C ASN A 572 3.54 -9.09 -23.79
N LEU A 573 4.76 -8.59 -23.83
CA LEU A 573 5.14 -7.39 -24.56
C LEU A 573 5.47 -7.75 -26.01
N SER A 574 4.91 -7.01 -26.96
CA SER A 574 5.12 -7.20 -28.40
C SER A 574 5.37 -5.87 -29.12
N GLY A 575 5.95 -5.91 -30.32
CA GLY A 575 6.22 -4.72 -31.13
C GLY A 575 7.39 -3.88 -30.61
N LEU A 576 8.29 -4.50 -29.86
CA LEU A 576 9.52 -3.87 -29.38
C LEU A 576 10.56 -3.81 -30.50
N THR A 577 11.49 -2.86 -30.41
CA THR A 577 12.59 -2.73 -31.37
C THR A 577 13.70 -3.73 -31.02
N PRO A 578 14.31 -4.43 -31.99
CA PRO A 578 15.48 -5.30 -31.75
C PRO A 578 16.68 -4.56 -31.16
N SER A 579 17.57 -5.29 -30.47
CA SER A 579 18.81 -4.77 -29.87
C SER A 579 18.62 -3.51 -29.01
N THR A 580 17.47 -3.40 -28.35
CA THR A 580 17.07 -2.20 -27.59
C THR A 580 16.82 -2.55 -26.14
N GLN A 581 17.39 -1.75 -25.24
CA GLN A 581 17.18 -1.93 -23.80
C GLN A 581 15.86 -1.28 -23.38
N TYR A 582 15.02 -2.04 -22.68
CA TYR A 582 13.75 -1.60 -22.12
C TYR A 582 13.79 -1.69 -20.59
N GLU A 583 13.05 -0.80 -19.94
CA GLU A 583 12.69 -0.93 -18.54
C GLU A 583 11.17 -1.10 -18.39
N VAL A 584 10.78 -1.95 -17.45
CA VAL A 584 9.38 -2.23 -17.11
C VAL A 584 9.16 -2.09 -15.60
N GLN A 585 7.98 -1.60 -15.23
CA GLN A 585 7.53 -1.47 -13.85
C GLN A 585 6.07 -1.92 -13.74
N VAL A 586 5.68 -2.40 -12.58
CA VAL A 586 4.29 -2.76 -12.28
C VAL A 586 3.86 -2.19 -10.94
N ARG A 587 2.58 -1.87 -10.78
CA ARG A 587 1.97 -1.56 -9.48
C ARG A 587 0.63 -2.26 -9.36
N SER A 588 0.20 -2.49 -8.12
CA SER A 588 -1.15 -2.97 -7.85
C SER A 588 -2.13 -1.82 -7.79
N THR A 589 -3.36 -2.10 -8.16
CA THR A 589 -4.48 -1.19 -8.14
C THR A 589 -5.68 -1.85 -7.45
N CYS A 590 -6.45 -1.04 -6.74
CA CYS A 590 -7.76 -1.41 -6.24
C CYS A 590 -8.64 -0.16 -6.26
N ASN A 591 -9.68 -0.18 -7.10
CA ASN A 591 -10.48 1.01 -7.40
C ASN A 591 -9.58 2.18 -7.84
N SER A 592 -9.62 3.32 -7.12
CA SER A 592 -8.75 4.47 -7.39
C SER A 592 -7.41 4.43 -6.65
N ASN A 593 -7.21 3.48 -5.74
CA ASN A 593 -5.99 3.38 -4.94
C ASN A 593 -4.94 2.60 -5.71
N THR A 594 -3.70 3.10 -5.69
CA THR A 594 -2.57 2.46 -6.38
C THR A 594 -1.36 2.43 -5.48
N SER A 595 -0.60 1.34 -5.53
CA SER A 595 0.73 1.32 -4.90
C SER A 595 1.71 2.24 -5.64
N SER A 596 2.89 2.43 -5.07
CA SER A 596 4.03 2.86 -5.88
C SER A 596 4.31 1.81 -6.98
N TYR A 597 4.99 2.23 -8.04
CA TYR A 597 5.57 1.29 -8.99
C TYR A 597 6.70 0.49 -8.33
N SER A 598 6.82 -0.77 -8.73
CA SER A 598 7.95 -1.64 -8.41
C SER A 598 9.27 -0.98 -8.82
N THR A 599 10.38 -1.53 -8.33
CA THR A 599 11.69 -1.29 -8.96
C THR A 599 11.63 -1.65 -10.44
N SER A 600 12.34 -0.89 -11.28
CA SER A 600 12.43 -1.20 -12.71
C SER A 600 13.14 -2.54 -12.91
N GLU A 601 12.53 -3.40 -13.72
CA GLU A 601 13.19 -4.56 -14.31
C GLU A 601 13.72 -4.15 -15.69
N ILE A 602 14.97 -4.49 -15.99
CA ILE A 602 15.66 -4.08 -17.22
C ILE A 602 15.97 -5.33 -18.05
N PHE A 603 15.55 -5.32 -19.31
CA PHE A 603 15.89 -6.37 -20.28
C PHE A 603 16.28 -5.76 -21.62
N THR A 604 16.99 -6.53 -22.46
CA THR A 604 17.41 -6.09 -23.80
C THR A 604 16.86 -7.07 -24.81
N THR A 605 16.09 -6.57 -25.79
CA THR A 605 15.58 -7.39 -26.89
C THR A 605 16.74 -7.97 -27.70
N LEU A 606 16.54 -9.17 -28.24
CA LEU A 606 17.60 -9.86 -28.99
C LEU A 606 17.92 -9.13 -30.30
N ASN A 607 19.14 -9.30 -30.78
CA ASN A 607 19.48 -8.92 -32.14
C ASN A 607 18.88 -9.96 -33.11
N THR A 608 18.17 -9.51 -34.14
CA THR A 608 17.59 -10.39 -35.16
C THR A 608 17.90 -9.81 -36.53
N VAL A 609 18.39 -10.65 -37.44
CA VAL A 609 18.62 -10.29 -38.85
C VAL A 609 17.67 -11.07 -39.75
N THR A 610 17.24 -10.44 -40.84
CA THR A 610 16.42 -11.11 -41.85
C THR A 610 17.30 -12.03 -42.68
N VAL A 611 17.08 -13.34 -42.56
CA VAL A 611 17.76 -14.37 -43.35
C VAL A 611 17.13 -14.46 -44.74
N HIS A 612 15.81 -14.32 -44.80
CA HIS A 612 15.07 -14.46 -46.05
C HIS A 612 13.70 -13.80 -46.01
N GLU A 613 13.27 -13.30 -47.16
CA GLU A 613 11.91 -12.82 -47.39
C GLU A 613 11.39 -13.39 -48.72
N GLY A 614 10.23 -14.05 -48.65
CA GLY A 614 9.49 -14.54 -49.80
C GLY A 614 8.09 -13.94 -49.82
N TYR A 615 7.93 -12.84 -50.56
CA TYR A 615 6.65 -12.18 -50.80
C TYR A 615 5.95 -12.73 -52.06
N PHE A 616 6.69 -13.46 -52.88
CA PHE A 616 6.26 -14.12 -54.11
C PHE A 616 5.70 -13.18 -55.17
N GLU A 617 5.99 -11.89 -55.12
CA GLU A 617 5.32 -10.90 -55.99
C GLU A 617 5.87 -10.81 -57.41
N THR A 618 7.11 -11.26 -57.62
CA THR A 618 7.73 -11.29 -58.96
C THR A 618 8.24 -12.67 -59.37
N GLY A 619 8.18 -13.66 -58.48
CA GLY A 619 8.69 -14.99 -58.71
C GLY A 619 8.49 -15.91 -57.51
N TRP A 620 9.37 -16.90 -57.38
CA TRP A 620 9.37 -17.85 -56.26
C TRP A 620 10.30 -17.43 -55.12
N ASP A 621 10.99 -16.29 -55.25
CA ASP A 621 11.88 -15.74 -54.23
C ASP A 621 12.85 -16.79 -53.66
N GLY A 622 13.51 -17.53 -54.55
CA GLY A 622 14.46 -18.58 -54.17
C GLY A 622 13.83 -19.93 -53.81
N TRP A 623 12.53 -19.98 -53.48
CA TRP A 623 11.83 -21.24 -53.23
C TRP A 623 11.73 -22.11 -54.49
N SER A 624 11.81 -23.41 -54.28
CA SER A 624 11.70 -24.40 -55.34
C SER A 624 10.36 -25.13 -55.28
N ASP A 625 9.74 -25.24 -56.45
CA ASP A 625 8.58 -26.08 -56.71
C ASP A 625 8.97 -27.56 -56.64
N GLY A 626 8.26 -28.33 -55.83
CA GLY A 626 8.48 -29.76 -55.68
C GLY A 626 7.85 -30.64 -56.77
N GLY A 627 6.98 -30.10 -57.65
CA GLY A 627 6.39 -30.87 -58.74
C GLY A 627 5.16 -30.26 -59.42
N VAL A 628 4.11 -31.06 -59.60
CA VAL A 628 2.95 -30.72 -60.44
C VAL A 628 1.80 -30.08 -59.68
N ASP A 629 1.78 -30.20 -58.35
CA ASP A 629 0.68 -29.72 -57.51
C ASP A 629 1.09 -28.49 -56.68
N VAL A 630 2.08 -27.76 -57.18
CA VAL A 630 2.54 -26.50 -56.61
C VAL A 630 2.62 -25.50 -57.75
N SER A 631 2.11 -24.30 -57.51
CA SER A 631 2.13 -23.24 -58.52
C SER A 631 2.05 -21.87 -57.89
N ARG A 632 2.59 -20.86 -58.58
CA ARG A 632 2.44 -19.48 -58.18
C ARG A 632 1.08 -18.94 -58.63
N TYR A 633 0.23 -18.59 -57.67
CA TYR A 633 -1.07 -17.96 -57.90
C TYR A 633 -0.90 -16.44 -58.01
N THR A 634 -1.41 -15.83 -59.09
CA THR A 634 -1.29 -14.37 -59.34
C THR A 634 -2.65 -13.67 -59.45
N GLY A 635 -3.70 -14.28 -58.88
CA GLY A 635 -5.06 -13.74 -58.94
C GLY A 635 -5.39 -12.76 -57.79
N GLY A 636 -4.44 -12.51 -56.89
CA GLY A 636 -4.52 -11.58 -55.77
C GLY A 636 -5.49 -11.96 -54.65
N THR A 637 -6.68 -12.47 -54.95
CA THR A 637 -7.75 -12.75 -53.96
C THR A 637 -7.45 -13.84 -52.95
N LEU A 638 -6.37 -14.60 -53.15
CA LEU A 638 -5.89 -15.69 -52.28
C LEU A 638 -4.45 -15.41 -51.80
N SER A 639 -4.03 -14.15 -51.87
CA SER A 639 -2.72 -13.63 -51.46
C SER A 639 -2.96 -12.53 -50.42
N TYR A 640 -2.14 -12.46 -49.38
CA TYR A 640 -2.33 -11.57 -48.24
C TYR A 640 -2.17 -10.10 -48.66
N GLU A 641 -1.16 -9.79 -49.49
CA GLU A 641 -0.93 -8.46 -50.06
C GLU A 641 -1.70 -8.20 -51.36
N ASN A 642 -2.58 -9.14 -51.73
CA ASN A 642 -3.47 -9.08 -52.89
C ASN A 642 -2.78 -9.10 -54.28
N LEU A 643 -1.58 -9.65 -54.41
CA LEU A 643 -0.90 -9.72 -55.72
C LEU A 643 -0.49 -11.15 -56.12
N ALA A 644 0.32 -11.87 -55.34
CA ALA A 644 0.61 -13.29 -55.59
C ALA A 644 0.93 -14.12 -54.33
N SER A 645 0.73 -15.44 -54.41
CA SER A 645 1.04 -16.40 -53.34
C SER A 645 1.43 -17.76 -53.92
N ILE A 646 2.03 -18.64 -53.11
CA ILE A 646 2.31 -20.02 -53.51
C ILE A 646 1.12 -20.91 -53.18
N GLN A 647 0.50 -21.48 -54.19
CA GLN A 647 -0.55 -22.47 -54.05
C GLN A 647 0.08 -23.86 -53.97
N LEU A 648 -0.20 -24.57 -52.88
CA LEU A 648 0.11 -25.98 -52.67
C LEU A 648 -1.20 -26.77 -52.75
N GLN A 649 -1.24 -27.85 -53.51
CA GLN A 649 -2.45 -28.62 -53.77
C GLN A 649 -2.24 -30.12 -53.49
N ASP A 650 -3.26 -30.76 -52.90
CA ASP A 650 -3.41 -32.22 -52.73
C ASP A 650 -2.18 -32.95 -52.09
N ASN A 651 -2.29 -34.26 -51.88
CA ASN A 651 -1.17 -35.10 -51.40
C ASN A 651 -0.53 -35.85 -52.57
N SER A 652 0.56 -35.28 -53.07
CA SER A 652 1.43 -35.91 -54.08
C SER A 652 2.88 -36.05 -53.57
N GLY A 653 3.05 -36.14 -52.26
CA GLY A 653 4.36 -36.18 -51.63
C GLY A 653 5.18 -34.91 -51.89
N VAL A 654 6.41 -35.03 -52.37
CA VAL A 654 7.26 -33.86 -52.64
C VAL A 654 6.64 -32.94 -53.70
N ALA A 655 5.78 -33.46 -54.59
CA ALA A 655 5.14 -32.68 -55.64
C ALA A 655 4.07 -31.69 -55.16
N SER A 656 3.66 -31.75 -53.90
CA SER A 656 2.75 -30.80 -53.23
C SER A 656 3.48 -29.91 -52.21
N ALA A 657 4.80 -29.75 -52.36
CA ALA A 657 5.65 -29.00 -51.44
C ALA A 657 6.43 -27.87 -52.11
N MET A 658 6.56 -26.74 -51.41
CA MET A 658 7.61 -25.75 -51.67
C MET A 658 8.77 -25.98 -50.70
N THR A 659 10.00 -25.98 -51.20
CA THR A 659 11.20 -26.24 -50.39
C THR A 659 12.28 -25.20 -50.67
N GLN A 660 12.99 -24.77 -49.63
CA GLN A 660 14.17 -23.92 -49.79
C GLN A 660 15.27 -24.24 -48.78
N GLY A 661 16.52 -24.18 -49.25
CA GLY A 661 17.71 -24.33 -48.42
C GLY A 661 18.30 -23.00 -47.95
N PHE A 662 18.85 -23.00 -46.74
CA PHE A 662 19.47 -21.86 -46.09
C PHE A 662 20.73 -22.32 -45.33
N ASP A 663 21.74 -21.45 -45.29
CA ASP A 663 22.81 -21.59 -44.31
C ASP A 663 22.33 -21.00 -42.99
N LEU A 664 21.94 -21.88 -42.06
CA LEU A 664 21.49 -21.47 -40.72
C LEU A 664 22.57 -21.64 -39.66
N SER A 665 23.75 -22.12 -40.04
CA SER A 665 24.86 -22.32 -39.11
C SER A 665 25.35 -21.04 -38.40
N PRO A 666 25.17 -19.81 -38.94
CA PRO A 666 25.56 -18.59 -38.22
C PRO A 666 24.59 -18.15 -37.12
N TYR A 667 23.47 -18.85 -36.90
CA TYR A 667 22.41 -18.39 -35.99
C TYR A 667 22.24 -19.30 -34.77
N SER A 668 22.02 -18.68 -33.60
CA SER A 668 21.68 -19.37 -32.34
C SER A 668 20.20 -19.78 -32.28
N SER A 669 19.35 -19.04 -32.97
CA SER A 669 17.94 -19.38 -33.20
C SER A 669 17.47 -18.79 -34.53
N VAL A 670 16.48 -19.44 -35.15
CA VAL A 670 15.89 -19.00 -36.42
C VAL A 670 14.38 -19.07 -36.31
N THR A 671 13.70 -17.98 -36.64
CA THR A 671 12.25 -17.89 -36.65
C THR A 671 11.74 -17.86 -38.08
N ILE A 672 10.83 -18.77 -38.44
CA ILE A 672 10.08 -18.73 -39.70
C ILE A 672 8.64 -18.30 -39.41
N SER A 673 8.15 -17.32 -40.16
CA SER A 673 6.76 -16.87 -40.11
C SER A 673 6.17 -16.76 -41.51
N PHE A 674 4.86 -16.96 -41.63
CA PHE A 674 4.15 -16.81 -42.89
C PHE A 674 2.64 -16.63 -42.68
N TRP A 675 1.99 -16.07 -43.70
CA TRP A 675 0.54 -16.05 -43.82
C TRP A 675 0.08 -17.22 -44.67
N PHE A 676 -1.07 -17.80 -44.32
CA PHE A 676 -1.72 -18.79 -45.17
C PHE A 676 -3.23 -18.65 -45.23
N ARG A 677 -3.82 -19.13 -46.33
CA ARG A 677 -5.27 -19.27 -46.52
C ARG A 677 -5.57 -20.59 -47.21
N ALA A 678 -6.49 -21.35 -46.65
CA ALA A 678 -6.91 -22.63 -47.24
C ALA A 678 -8.21 -22.51 -48.06
N SER A 679 -8.38 -23.41 -49.03
CA SER A 679 -9.60 -23.58 -49.82
C SER A 679 -9.78 -25.03 -50.21
N GLY A 680 -10.97 -25.59 -50.02
CA GLY A 680 -11.28 -26.98 -50.37
C GLY A 680 -11.12 -27.95 -49.20
N MET A 681 -10.23 -27.67 -48.23
CA MET A 681 -9.84 -28.62 -47.19
C MET A 681 -11.01 -29.13 -46.34
N GLU A 682 -11.27 -30.43 -46.28
CA GLU A 682 -12.25 -31.00 -45.35
C GLU A 682 -11.72 -31.09 -43.91
N ASN A 683 -12.64 -31.22 -42.95
CA ASN A 683 -12.29 -31.33 -41.53
C ASN A 683 -11.39 -32.56 -41.28
N GLY A 684 -10.20 -32.33 -40.72
CA GLY A 684 -9.17 -33.35 -40.49
C GLY A 684 -8.09 -33.42 -41.57
N GLU A 685 -8.20 -32.69 -42.67
CA GLU A 685 -7.12 -32.56 -43.66
C GLU A 685 -6.07 -31.55 -43.23
N ASP A 686 -4.83 -31.70 -43.68
CA ASP A 686 -3.72 -30.96 -43.12
C ASP A 686 -2.61 -30.56 -44.11
N PHE A 687 -1.80 -29.60 -43.67
CA PHE A 687 -0.53 -29.27 -44.31
C PHE A 687 0.55 -29.10 -43.25
N TRP A 688 1.81 -29.31 -43.64
CA TRP A 688 2.93 -29.40 -42.73
C TRP A 688 3.96 -28.31 -42.96
N LEU A 689 4.51 -27.78 -41.87
CA LEU A 689 5.80 -27.11 -41.87
C LEU A 689 6.87 -28.10 -41.41
N ARG A 690 7.94 -28.24 -42.19
CA ARG A 690 9.00 -29.22 -41.97
C ARG A 690 10.38 -28.61 -42.07
N TYR A 691 11.31 -29.18 -41.32
CA TYR A 691 12.71 -28.79 -41.27
C TYR A 691 13.62 -29.97 -41.55
N ASN A 692 14.72 -29.72 -42.25
CA ASN A 692 15.77 -30.71 -42.49
C ASN A 692 17.12 -30.09 -42.15
N ASP A 693 17.87 -30.70 -41.24
CA ASP A 693 19.20 -30.27 -40.81
C ASP A 693 20.34 -30.82 -41.69
N GLY A 694 19.99 -31.50 -42.79
CA GLY A 694 20.91 -32.22 -43.67
C GLY A 694 20.93 -33.74 -43.44
N THR A 695 20.31 -34.24 -42.37
CA THR A 695 20.24 -35.68 -42.05
C THR A 695 18.88 -36.31 -42.33
N GLY A 696 17.81 -35.51 -42.39
CA GLY A 696 16.45 -35.98 -42.67
C GLY A 696 15.36 -34.95 -42.34
N TRP A 697 14.13 -35.21 -42.78
CA TRP A 697 12.99 -34.30 -42.58
C TRP A 697 12.27 -34.57 -41.25
N ALA A 698 12.21 -33.56 -40.39
CA ALA A 698 11.36 -33.48 -39.21
C ALA A 698 10.14 -32.57 -39.46
N THR A 699 9.00 -32.89 -38.85
CA THR A 699 7.84 -32.00 -38.85
C THR A 699 7.98 -31.01 -37.70
N ILE A 700 7.93 -29.71 -38.02
CA ILE A 700 7.90 -28.63 -37.03
C ILE A 700 6.49 -28.49 -36.48
N ASP A 701 5.52 -28.36 -37.39
CA ASP A 701 4.12 -28.30 -37.02
C ASP A 701 3.20 -28.87 -38.10
N ASN A 702 1.99 -29.23 -37.67
CA ASN A 702 0.91 -29.77 -38.48
C ASN A 702 -0.37 -28.94 -38.31
N PHE A 703 -0.86 -28.34 -39.38
CA PHE A 703 -2.06 -27.51 -39.37
C PHE A 703 -3.24 -28.29 -39.92
N VAL A 704 -4.25 -28.55 -39.10
CA VAL A 704 -5.40 -29.39 -39.43
C VAL A 704 -6.66 -28.54 -39.61
N ALA A 705 -7.30 -28.65 -40.77
CA ALA A 705 -8.55 -27.99 -41.08
C ALA A 705 -9.66 -28.40 -40.10
N GLY A 706 -10.41 -27.42 -39.60
CA GLY A 706 -11.45 -27.56 -38.58
C GLY A 706 -10.93 -27.71 -37.13
N THR A 707 -9.61 -27.83 -36.95
CA THR A 707 -8.96 -27.72 -35.63
C THR A 707 -8.19 -26.39 -35.54
N ASP A 708 -7.23 -26.17 -36.43
CA ASP A 708 -6.30 -25.04 -36.39
C ASP A 708 -6.73 -23.89 -37.31
N PHE A 709 -7.41 -24.21 -38.42
CA PHE A 709 -7.91 -23.20 -39.36
C PHE A 709 -9.23 -23.59 -40.03
N ASN A 710 -9.91 -22.60 -40.62
CA ASN A 710 -11.06 -22.81 -41.50
C ASN A 710 -10.76 -22.31 -42.92
N ASN A 711 -11.37 -22.94 -43.93
CA ASN A 711 -11.27 -22.48 -45.30
C ASN A 711 -11.74 -21.03 -45.45
N GLY A 712 -11.06 -20.28 -46.33
CA GLY A 712 -11.46 -18.94 -46.73
C GLY A 712 -10.98 -17.82 -45.82
N THR A 713 -10.30 -18.10 -44.71
CA THR A 713 -9.73 -17.10 -43.77
C THR A 713 -8.20 -17.11 -43.83
N PHE A 714 -7.58 -15.94 -43.66
CA PHE A 714 -6.12 -15.83 -43.53
C PHE A 714 -5.69 -16.04 -42.08
N TYR A 715 -4.61 -16.77 -41.89
CA TYR A 715 -3.97 -17.03 -40.61
C TYR A 715 -2.50 -16.66 -40.68
N TYR A 716 -1.98 -16.10 -39.58
CA TYR A 716 -0.55 -15.84 -39.39
C TYR A 716 0.02 -16.89 -38.45
N THR A 717 1.23 -17.34 -38.74
CA THR A 717 1.93 -18.29 -37.88
C THR A 717 3.41 -17.98 -37.83
N GLU A 718 4.04 -18.34 -36.72
CA GLU A 718 5.44 -18.06 -36.41
C GLU A 718 6.02 -19.22 -35.58
N PHE A 719 7.21 -19.71 -35.95
CA PHE A 719 7.92 -20.78 -35.23
C PHE A 719 9.39 -20.46 -35.09
N THR A 720 9.91 -20.59 -33.88
CA THR A 720 11.33 -20.42 -33.57
C THR A 720 12.01 -21.76 -33.37
N LEU A 721 13.05 -22.03 -34.16
CA LEU A 721 13.96 -23.15 -34.04
C LEU A 721 15.18 -22.69 -33.24
N ASP A 722 15.28 -23.13 -32.00
CA ASP A 722 16.43 -22.88 -31.13
C ASP A 722 17.54 -23.93 -31.36
N SER A 723 18.81 -23.50 -31.41
CA SER A 723 19.97 -24.38 -31.63
C SER A 723 20.15 -25.47 -30.56
N GLY A 724 19.56 -25.30 -29.37
CA GLY A 724 19.52 -26.34 -28.33
C GLY A 724 18.54 -27.48 -28.62
N SER A 725 17.53 -27.25 -29.46
CA SER A 725 16.51 -28.24 -29.84
C SER A 725 16.61 -28.70 -31.29
N TYR A 726 17.13 -27.84 -32.18
CA TYR A 726 17.28 -28.09 -33.61
C TYR A 726 18.74 -27.88 -34.01
N ASN A 727 19.27 -28.78 -34.84
CA ASN A 727 20.62 -28.65 -35.37
C ASN A 727 20.61 -27.70 -36.57
N LEU A 728 21.06 -26.46 -36.37
CA LEU A 728 21.10 -25.43 -37.41
C LEU A 728 22.41 -25.55 -38.22
N THR A 729 22.31 -25.96 -39.49
CA THR A 729 23.49 -26.27 -40.32
C THR A 729 23.51 -25.51 -41.65
N VAL A 730 24.64 -25.59 -42.37
CA VAL A 730 24.83 -25.00 -43.71
C VAL A 730 23.90 -25.55 -44.79
N ASN A 731 23.30 -26.73 -44.55
CA ASN A 731 22.40 -27.40 -45.49
C ASN A 731 20.97 -27.46 -44.96
N SER A 732 20.61 -26.54 -44.06
CA SER A 732 19.27 -26.48 -43.48
C SER A 732 18.23 -26.24 -44.56
N GLN A 733 17.08 -26.90 -44.49
CA GLN A 733 15.98 -26.67 -45.43
C GLN A 733 14.64 -26.55 -44.72
N PHE A 734 13.82 -25.60 -45.15
CA PHE A 734 12.41 -25.53 -44.79
C PHE A 734 11.56 -26.08 -45.94
N ARG A 735 10.46 -26.73 -45.57
CA ARG A 735 9.44 -27.20 -46.50
C ARG A 735 8.06 -26.93 -45.94
N ILE A 736 7.21 -26.34 -46.79
CA ILE A 736 5.77 -26.29 -46.55
C ILE A 736 5.12 -27.23 -47.57
N GLN A 737 4.35 -28.19 -47.08
CA GLN A 737 3.82 -29.29 -47.90
C GLN A 737 2.35 -29.51 -47.58
N ASN A 738 1.50 -29.50 -48.60
CA ASN A 738 0.12 -29.93 -48.43
C ASN A 738 0.06 -31.47 -48.41
N ASP A 739 -0.62 -32.04 -47.40
CA ASP A 739 -0.81 -33.50 -47.26
C ASP A 739 -2.31 -33.89 -47.29
N ALA A 740 -3.18 -32.93 -47.59
CA ALA A 740 -4.61 -33.12 -47.81
C ALA A 740 -4.95 -34.09 -48.95
N SER A 741 -6.16 -34.64 -48.97
CA SER A 741 -6.50 -35.72 -49.90
C SER A 741 -6.62 -35.25 -51.36
N GLN A 742 -6.93 -36.16 -52.30
CA GLN A 742 -6.83 -35.89 -53.75
C GLN A 742 -8.11 -35.25 -54.33
N ASN A 743 -8.56 -34.10 -53.81
CA ASN A 743 -9.83 -33.46 -54.21
C ASN A 743 -9.78 -31.95 -54.52
N ASN A 744 -8.62 -31.39 -54.83
CA ASN A 744 -8.36 -29.96 -55.04
C ASN A 744 -8.31 -29.14 -53.75
N ASP A 745 -7.67 -29.72 -52.75
CA ASP A 745 -7.48 -29.10 -51.44
C ASP A 745 -6.24 -28.24 -51.53
N ARG A 746 -6.39 -26.94 -51.27
CA ARG A 746 -5.39 -25.93 -51.58
C ARG A 746 -5.05 -25.11 -50.36
N VAL A 747 -3.75 -24.86 -50.19
CA VAL A 747 -3.23 -23.91 -49.23
C VAL A 747 -2.42 -22.87 -49.99
N TYR A 748 -2.74 -21.60 -49.77
CA TYR A 748 -2.05 -20.45 -50.35
C TYR A 748 -1.13 -19.87 -49.29
N ILE A 749 0.18 -19.93 -49.51
CA ILE A 749 1.23 -19.45 -48.62
C ILE A 749 1.77 -18.11 -49.13
N ASP A 750 1.93 -17.16 -48.22
CA ASP A 750 2.36 -15.81 -48.54
C ASP A 750 3.22 -15.19 -47.41
N GLN A 751 4.03 -14.19 -47.75
CA GLN A 751 4.97 -13.51 -46.85
C GLN A 751 5.79 -14.46 -45.96
N VAL A 752 6.55 -15.37 -46.57
CA VAL A 752 7.43 -16.25 -45.79
C VAL A 752 8.68 -15.47 -45.37
N ILE A 753 8.75 -15.10 -44.10
CA ILE A 753 9.86 -14.34 -43.52
C ILE A 753 10.63 -15.26 -42.59
N ILE A 754 11.95 -15.35 -42.79
CA ILE A 754 12.87 -16.06 -41.91
C ILE A 754 13.83 -15.05 -41.29
N THR A 755 13.85 -14.98 -39.97
CA THR A 755 14.80 -14.18 -39.20
C THR A 755 15.69 -15.09 -38.36
N GLY A 756 16.91 -14.66 -38.09
CA GLY A 756 17.87 -15.40 -37.28
C GLY A 756 18.46 -14.50 -36.21
N THR A 757 18.67 -15.03 -35.01
CA THR A 757 19.51 -14.40 -33.99
C THR A 757 20.93 -14.91 -34.21
N PRO A 758 21.88 -14.07 -34.66
CA PRO A 758 23.25 -14.53 -34.93
C PRO A 758 23.91 -15.16 -33.70
N LEU A 759 24.82 -16.12 -33.92
CA LEU A 759 25.63 -16.76 -32.86
C LEU A 759 26.57 -15.76 -32.18
N CYS A 760 26.94 -14.71 -32.90
CA CYS A 760 27.75 -13.60 -32.42
C CYS A 760 26.87 -12.34 -32.31
N THR A 761 26.95 -11.63 -31.20
CA THR A 761 26.44 -10.26 -31.14
C THR A 761 27.39 -9.38 -31.93
N PRO A 762 26.95 -8.63 -32.96
CA PRO A 762 27.84 -7.77 -33.73
C PRO A 762 28.56 -6.82 -32.78
N SER A 763 29.85 -7.06 -32.58
CA SER A 763 30.75 -6.20 -31.84
C SER A 763 31.78 -5.62 -32.80
N THR A 764 32.41 -4.53 -32.41
CA THR A 764 33.58 -4.02 -33.13
C THR A 764 34.61 -5.14 -33.25
N GLU A 765 35.15 -5.34 -34.45
CA GLU A 765 36.19 -6.33 -34.72
C GLU A 765 37.36 -6.19 -33.74
N ILE A 766 37.90 -7.32 -33.27
CA ILE A 766 39.09 -7.40 -32.41
C ILE A 766 40.00 -8.51 -32.96
N CYS A 767 41.33 -8.32 -32.89
CA CYS A 767 42.29 -9.21 -33.56
C CYS A 767 42.49 -10.52 -32.79
N ASP A 768 41.49 -11.41 -32.82
CA ASP A 768 41.44 -12.66 -32.07
C ASP A 768 41.29 -13.91 -32.97
N GLY A 769 41.26 -13.73 -34.29
CA GLY A 769 41.13 -14.82 -35.25
C GLY A 769 39.69 -15.33 -35.39
N ILE A 770 38.71 -14.57 -34.88
CA ILE A 770 37.28 -14.85 -34.94
C ILE A 770 36.61 -13.64 -35.61
N ASP A 771 35.70 -13.88 -36.53
CA ASP A 771 34.84 -12.86 -37.13
C ASP A 771 33.88 -12.30 -36.05
N ASN A 772 34.24 -11.20 -35.40
CA ASN A 772 33.47 -10.65 -34.27
C ASN A 772 32.30 -9.76 -34.70
N ASN A 773 32.40 -9.15 -35.89
CA ASN A 773 31.35 -8.31 -36.47
C ASN A 773 30.39 -9.10 -37.37
N CYS A 774 30.68 -10.38 -37.60
CA CYS A 774 29.86 -11.36 -38.28
C CYS A 774 29.65 -11.05 -39.78
N ASP A 775 30.61 -10.39 -40.43
CA ASP A 775 30.51 -9.98 -41.85
C ASP A 775 31.09 -11.00 -42.85
N GLY A 776 31.69 -12.08 -42.36
CA GLY A 776 32.27 -13.17 -43.15
C GLY A 776 33.76 -13.00 -43.45
N ASN A 777 34.40 -11.93 -42.96
CA ASN A 777 35.84 -11.76 -42.95
C ASN A 777 36.37 -11.93 -41.51
N ILE A 778 37.65 -12.29 -41.38
CA ILE A 778 38.27 -12.49 -40.06
C ILE A 778 39.31 -11.39 -39.88
N ASP A 779 39.21 -10.63 -38.78
CA ASP A 779 40.15 -9.59 -38.35
C ASP A 779 40.40 -8.46 -39.37
N GLU A 780 39.47 -8.20 -40.29
CA GLU A 780 39.60 -7.13 -41.28
C GLU A 780 39.51 -5.75 -40.62
N GLY A 781 40.38 -4.84 -41.07
CA GLY A 781 40.46 -3.51 -40.48
C GLY A 781 41.07 -3.45 -39.06
N VAL A 782 41.44 -4.60 -38.46
CA VAL A 782 42.12 -4.66 -37.14
C VAL A 782 43.53 -5.23 -37.17
N THR A 783 44.00 -5.73 -38.32
CA THR A 783 45.43 -6.06 -38.52
C THR A 783 46.27 -4.80 -38.68
N ASN A 784 47.45 -4.78 -38.05
CA ASN A 784 48.44 -3.72 -38.20
C ASN A 784 49.51 -4.10 -39.23
N THR A 785 50.09 -3.10 -39.90
CA THR A 785 51.29 -3.27 -40.71
C THR A 785 52.52 -3.22 -39.81
N TYR A 786 53.39 -4.22 -39.89
CA TYR A 786 54.67 -4.31 -39.19
C TYR A 786 55.82 -4.32 -40.19
N TYR A 787 56.98 -3.81 -39.80
CA TYR A 787 58.17 -3.51 -40.59
C TYR A 787 59.37 -4.24 -40.00
N ALA A 788 60.29 -4.76 -40.83
CA ALA A 788 61.39 -5.58 -40.34
C ALA A 788 62.37 -4.76 -39.49
N ASP A 789 62.63 -5.19 -38.25
CA ASP A 789 63.56 -4.57 -37.30
C ASP A 789 64.89 -5.34 -37.34
N ASN A 790 65.87 -4.78 -38.06
CA ASN A 790 67.08 -5.51 -38.44
C ASN A 790 68.21 -5.41 -37.41
N ASP A 791 68.27 -4.33 -36.64
CA ASP A 791 69.28 -4.09 -35.60
C ASP A 791 68.72 -4.22 -34.17
N ASN A 792 67.42 -4.47 -34.04
CA ASN A 792 66.66 -4.77 -32.83
C ASN A 792 66.48 -3.57 -31.90
N ASP A 793 66.24 -2.40 -32.46
CA ASP A 793 66.06 -1.14 -31.72
C ASP A 793 64.60 -0.72 -31.55
N THR A 794 63.69 -1.53 -32.09
CA THR A 794 62.23 -1.40 -32.08
C THR A 794 61.60 -0.49 -33.14
N PHE A 795 62.40 0.08 -34.03
CA PHE A 795 61.98 0.77 -35.24
C PHE A 795 62.34 -0.10 -36.47
N GLY A 796 61.54 -0.02 -37.54
CA GLY A 796 61.62 -0.99 -38.62
C GLY A 796 61.68 -0.37 -40.01
N ASP A 797 62.22 -1.15 -40.95
CA ASP A 797 62.47 -0.72 -42.33
C ASP A 797 61.15 -0.44 -43.07
N PRO A 798 60.84 0.83 -43.43
CA PRO A 798 59.60 1.18 -44.12
C PRO A 798 59.43 0.51 -45.48
N THR A 799 60.51 -0.03 -46.04
CA THR A 799 60.53 -0.71 -47.34
C THR A 799 60.30 -2.23 -47.25
N ASN A 800 60.25 -2.80 -46.04
CA ASN A 800 60.05 -4.23 -45.81
C ASN A 800 58.97 -4.51 -44.74
N SER A 801 57.72 -4.71 -45.18
CA SER A 801 56.56 -4.85 -44.27
C SER A 801 55.67 -6.08 -44.50
N ILE A 802 54.91 -6.44 -43.46
CA ILE A 802 53.91 -7.52 -43.39
C ILE A 802 52.68 -7.07 -42.58
N GLN A 803 51.48 -7.57 -42.87
CA GLN A 803 50.29 -7.32 -42.04
C GLN A 803 50.00 -8.49 -41.09
N SER A 804 49.72 -8.19 -39.81
CA SER A 804 49.47 -9.18 -38.75
C SER A 804 48.66 -8.57 -37.60
N CYS A 805 48.12 -9.37 -36.69
CA CYS A 805 47.48 -8.91 -35.45
C CYS A 805 48.48 -8.45 -34.38
N SER A 806 49.63 -9.11 -34.35
CA SER A 806 50.73 -8.82 -33.45
C SER A 806 52.04 -8.86 -34.22
N ALA A 807 53.01 -8.09 -33.77
CA ALA A 807 54.33 -7.98 -34.39
C ALA A 807 54.96 -9.38 -34.58
N PRO A 808 55.15 -9.84 -35.83
CA PRO A 808 55.88 -11.07 -36.09
C PRO A 808 57.30 -10.97 -35.54
N ALA A 809 57.93 -12.10 -35.18
CA ALA A 809 59.29 -12.07 -34.66
C ALA A 809 60.26 -11.44 -35.69
N GLY A 810 60.98 -10.39 -35.26
CA GLY A 810 61.86 -9.58 -36.13
C GLY A 810 61.16 -8.46 -36.91
N TYR A 811 59.91 -8.12 -36.54
CA TYR A 811 59.15 -7.01 -37.13
C TYR A 811 58.55 -6.14 -36.01
N VAL A 812 58.34 -4.86 -36.28
CA VAL A 812 57.83 -3.83 -35.34
C VAL A 812 56.87 -2.89 -36.05
N ALA A 813 55.96 -2.23 -35.32
CA ALA A 813 54.88 -1.45 -35.96
C ALA A 813 55.36 -0.11 -36.50
N ASP A 814 56.44 0.41 -35.92
CA ASP A 814 56.98 1.72 -36.23
C ASP A 814 57.94 1.62 -37.42
N ASN A 815 57.72 2.45 -38.44
CA ASN A 815 58.45 2.41 -39.70
C ASN A 815 59.34 3.63 -39.93
N THR A 816 59.66 4.32 -38.85
CA THR A 816 60.29 5.64 -38.90
C THR A 816 61.80 5.60 -38.77
N ASP A 817 62.39 4.40 -38.67
CA ASP A 817 63.84 4.20 -38.54
C ASP A 817 64.61 4.95 -39.64
N CYS A 818 65.59 5.76 -39.22
CA CYS A 818 66.44 6.50 -40.13
C CYS A 818 67.79 5.82 -40.40
N ASP A 819 68.17 4.80 -39.64
CA ASP A 819 69.32 3.92 -39.87
C ASP A 819 69.07 2.50 -39.34
N ASP A 820 68.44 1.65 -40.18
CA ASP A 820 68.11 0.23 -39.92
C ASP A 820 69.31 -0.71 -39.62
N THR A 821 70.49 -0.15 -39.37
CA THR A 821 71.73 -0.87 -39.05
C THR A 821 72.39 -0.43 -37.74
N ASN A 822 71.87 0.61 -37.07
CA ASN A 822 72.42 1.15 -35.84
C ASN A 822 71.37 1.44 -34.76
N ASN A 823 71.30 0.55 -33.77
CA ASN A 823 70.30 0.59 -32.68
C ASN A 823 70.38 1.76 -31.69
N THR A 824 71.25 2.74 -31.93
CA THR A 824 71.31 4.01 -31.17
C THR A 824 70.84 5.20 -32.00
N VAL A 825 70.33 4.98 -33.22
CA VAL A 825 69.90 6.03 -34.15
C VAL A 825 68.48 5.71 -34.59
N TYR A 826 67.51 6.24 -33.87
CA TYR A 826 66.09 6.01 -34.12
C TYR A 826 65.26 7.21 -33.69
N PRO A 827 64.06 7.40 -34.27
CA PRO A 827 63.21 8.55 -33.95
C PRO A 827 62.93 8.72 -32.46
N GLY A 828 63.37 9.85 -31.91
CA GLY A 828 63.21 10.17 -30.49
C GLY A 828 64.19 9.46 -29.55
N ALA A 829 65.27 8.88 -30.04
CA ALA A 829 66.38 8.45 -29.19
C ALA A 829 66.93 9.63 -28.36
N PRO A 830 67.44 9.41 -27.13
CA PRO A 830 68.14 10.47 -26.42
C PRO A 830 69.42 10.86 -27.16
N GLU A 831 69.58 12.15 -27.44
CA GLU A 831 70.80 12.71 -28.01
C GLU A 831 72.01 12.42 -27.09
N LEU A 832 73.08 11.88 -27.67
CA LEU A 832 74.36 11.68 -27.00
C LEU A 832 75.31 12.79 -27.44
N CYS A 833 76.27 13.21 -26.60
CA CYS A 833 77.27 14.23 -26.95
C CYS A 833 78.36 13.59 -27.86
N ASP A 834 77.96 12.98 -28.99
CA ASP A 834 78.79 12.12 -29.85
C ASP A 834 78.88 12.55 -31.32
N GLY A 835 78.11 13.58 -31.72
CA GLY A 835 78.13 14.17 -33.05
C GLY A 835 77.25 13.45 -34.07
N LEU A 836 76.37 12.55 -33.63
CA LEU A 836 75.33 11.93 -34.44
C LEU A 836 73.97 12.61 -34.19
N ASP A 837 73.06 12.45 -35.14
CA ASP A 837 71.63 12.77 -34.97
C ASP A 837 70.98 11.48 -34.52
N ASN A 838 70.94 11.25 -33.20
CA ASN A 838 70.47 10.00 -32.63
C ASN A 838 68.95 9.90 -32.75
N ASP A 839 68.25 11.02 -32.63
CA ASP A 839 66.79 11.06 -32.55
C ASP A 839 66.09 11.25 -33.93
N CYS A 840 66.88 11.23 -35.01
CA CYS A 840 66.44 11.36 -36.40
C CYS A 840 65.69 12.67 -36.71
N ASN A 841 65.90 13.74 -35.94
CA ASN A 841 65.22 15.02 -36.11
C ASN A 841 65.92 15.98 -37.10
N ALA A 842 67.05 15.55 -37.68
CA ALA A 842 67.94 16.31 -38.56
C ALA A 842 68.81 17.38 -37.87
N LEU A 843 68.92 17.35 -36.54
CA LEU A 843 69.83 18.15 -35.71
C LEU A 843 70.80 17.20 -35.01
N VAL A 844 72.01 17.69 -34.71
CA VAL A 844 73.06 16.90 -34.08
C VAL A 844 73.31 17.44 -32.68
N ASP A 845 73.34 16.55 -31.68
CA ASP A 845 73.57 16.80 -30.26
C ASP A 845 72.60 17.85 -29.67
N ASP A 846 71.36 17.90 -30.15
CA ASP A 846 70.38 18.88 -29.68
C ASP A 846 69.74 18.46 -28.35
N THR A 847 69.01 19.35 -27.69
CA THR A 847 68.48 19.16 -26.31
C THR A 847 69.50 18.98 -25.16
N LEU A 848 70.80 18.88 -25.43
CA LEU A 848 71.85 18.86 -24.40
C LEU A 848 72.18 20.26 -23.86
N THR A 849 72.40 20.37 -22.54
CA THR A 849 72.73 21.64 -21.88
C THR A 849 74.23 21.87 -21.84
N PHE A 850 74.70 22.89 -22.56
CA PHE A 850 76.11 23.32 -22.50
C PHE A 850 76.32 24.27 -21.32
N THR A 851 77.20 23.91 -20.39
CA THR A 851 77.57 24.76 -19.24
C THR A 851 78.92 25.44 -19.49
N THR A 852 79.00 26.73 -19.24
CA THR A 852 80.25 27.51 -19.35
C THR A 852 81.01 27.49 -18.03
N TYR A 853 82.29 27.14 -18.09
CA TYR A 853 83.23 27.13 -16.95
C TYR A 853 84.37 28.13 -17.20
N TYR A 854 84.95 28.65 -16.12
CA TYR A 854 86.00 29.69 -16.07
C TYR A 854 87.32 29.07 -15.59
N ALA A 855 88.44 29.42 -16.21
CA ALA A 855 89.73 28.85 -15.82
C ALA A 855 90.07 29.30 -14.39
N ASP A 856 90.49 28.35 -13.54
CA ASP A 856 90.97 28.58 -12.17
C ASP A 856 92.45 28.17 -12.17
N THR A 857 93.33 29.16 -12.31
CA THR A 857 94.74 28.91 -12.63
C THR A 857 95.56 28.57 -11.38
N ASP A 858 95.20 29.11 -10.21
CA ASP A 858 95.91 28.90 -8.95
C ASP A 858 95.23 27.87 -8.01
N ASN A 859 94.05 27.40 -8.38
CA ASN A 859 93.25 26.35 -7.74
C ASN A 859 92.68 26.73 -6.37
N ASP A 860 92.27 27.98 -6.19
CA ASP A 860 91.58 28.42 -4.96
C ASP A 860 90.05 28.22 -5.00
N GLY A 861 89.51 27.90 -6.18
CA GLY A 861 88.09 27.62 -6.40
C GLY A 861 87.30 28.76 -7.04
N TYR A 862 87.93 29.92 -7.30
CA TYR A 862 87.37 31.02 -8.07
C TYR A 862 88.09 31.11 -9.42
N GLY A 863 87.37 31.52 -10.47
CA GLY A 863 87.89 31.49 -11.83
C GLY A 863 87.94 32.86 -12.50
N ASN A 864 88.77 32.97 -13.55
CA ASN A 864 88.88 34.16 -14.37
C ASN A 864 87.71 34.32 -15.35
N ALA A 865 86.90 35.36 -15.15
CA ALA A 865 85.79 35.72 -16.04
C ALA A 865 86.17 35.87 -17.53
N SER A 866 87.45 36.11 -17.85
CA SER A 866 87.95 36.33 -19.21
C SER A 866 88.42 35.05 -19.92
N SER A 867 88.47 33.90 -19.25
CA SER A 867 88.94 32.62 -19.82
C SER A 867 87.88 31.53 -19.64
N THR A 868 87.17 31.16 -20.71
CA THR A 868 86.00 30.26 -20.63
C THR A 868 86.01 29.10 -21.61
N VAL A 869 85.30 28.02 -21.24
CA VAL A 869 84.98 26.86 -22.09
C VAL A 869 83.53 26.41 -21.86
N SER A 870 82.83 25.97 -22.91
CA SER A 870 81.44 25.50 -22.82
C SER A 870 81.30 24.07 -23.37
N THR A 871 80.69 23.17 -22.62
CA THR A 871 80.59 21.73 -22.96
C THR A 871 79.33 21.08 -22.35
N CYS A 872 78.81 20.01 -22.98
CA CYS A 872 77.75 19.15 -22.45
C CYS A 872 78.23 18.11 -21.41
N ASP A 873 79.54 17.89 -21.27
CA ASP A 873 80.11 16.75 -20.52
C ASP A 873 80.67 17.13 -19.12
N GLY A 874 80.30 18.31 -18.60
CA GLY A 874 80.72 18.80 -17.27
C GLY A 874 82.07 19.57 -17.27
N ALA A 875 82.51 20.02 -16.09
CA ALA A 875 83.67 20.91 -15.94
C ALA A 875 84.98 20.27 -16.43
N PRO A 876 85.68 20.87 -17.40
CA PRO A 876 87.03 20.44 -17.73
C PRO A 876 87.99 20.68 -16.56
N ALA A 877 89.02 19.84 -16.42
CA ALA A 877 90.01 20.00 -15.37
C ALA A 877 90.71 21.37 -15.46
N GLY A 878 90.80 22.09 -14.33
CA GLY A 878 91.35 23.46 -14.26
C GLY A 878 90.34 24.57 -14.56
N TYR A 879 89.04 24.25 -14.57
CA TYR A 879 87.96 25.23 -14.73
C TYR A 879 86.89 25.05 -13.64
N VAL A 880 86.34 26.16 -13.14
CA VAL A 880 85.28 26.23 -12.12
C VAL A 880 84.09 27.05 -12.62
N VAL A 881 82.96 27.04 -11.90
CA VAL A 881 81.75 27.78 -12.31
C VAL A 881 81.76 29.22 -11.84
N ASP A 882 82.45 29.50 -10.73
CA ASP A 882 82.54 30.84 -10.15
C ASP A 882 83.56 31.69 -10.92
N ASN A 883 83.25 32.97 -11.16
CA ASN A 883 84.06 33.86 -11.99
C ASN A 883 84.53 35.13 -11.26
N THR A 884 84.50 35.12 -9.93
CA THR A 884 84.64 36.32 -9.09
C THR A 884 86.06 36.62 -8.64
N ASP A 885 87.05 35.88 -9.12
CA ASP A 885 88.45 36.07 -8.75
C ASP A 885 89.01 37.42 -9.23
N CYS A 886 89.62 38.19 -8.32
CA CYS A 886 90.27 39.46 -8.64
C CYS A 886 91.76 39.33 -9.01
N ASP A 887 92.43 38.21 -8.67
CA ASP A 887 93.76 37.83 -9.14
C ASP A 887 93.90 36.30 -9.23
N ASP A 888 93.41 35.75 -10.35
CA ASP A 888 93.42 34.31 -10.72
C ASP A 888 94.82 33.67 -10.82
N THR A 889 95.87 34.37 -10.40
CA THR A 889 97.24 33.85 -10.32
C THR A 889 97.78 33.75 -8.90
N ASN A 890 97.01 34.20 -7.91
CA ASN A 890 97.40 34.22 -6.51
C ASN A 890 96.30 33.72 -5.57
N ASN A 891 96.45 32.46 -5.12
CA ASN A 891 95.48 31.77 -4.26
C ASN A 891 95.31 32.32 -2.83
N THR A 892 95.95 33.45 -2.51
CA THR A 892 95.71 34.20 -1.27
C THR A 892 94.93 35.50 -1.52
N VAL A 893 94.50 35.75 -2.75
CA VAL A 893 93.75 36.93 -3.17
C VAL A 893 92.46 36.46 -3.81
N TYR A 894 91.41 36.35 -3.00
CA TYR A 894 90.10 35.89 -3.43
C TYR A 894 89.00 36.54 -2.60
N PRO A 895 87.76 36.60 -3.12
CA PRO A 895 86.66 37.24 -2.42
C PRO A 895 86.48 36.70 -0.99
N GLY A 896 86.75 37.55 0.00
CA GLY A 896 86.62 37.23 1.43
C GLY A 896 87.81 36.52 2.09
N ALA A 897 89.02 36.56 1.51
CA ALA A 897 90.24 36.09 2.18
C ALA A 897 90.60 36.93 3.44
N PRO A 898 91.44 36.44 4.37
CA PRO A 898 91.97 37.27 5.45
C PRO A 898 93.13 38.18 5.00
N GLU A 899 93.17 39.43 5.46
CA GLU A 899 94.26 40.39 5.19
C GLU A 899 95.60 39.99 5.84
N ILE A 900 96.70 40.19 5.11
CA ILE A 900 98.08 39.94 5.52
C ILE A 900 98.85 41.27 5.40
N CYS A 901 99.81 41.61 6.29
CA CYS A 901 100.53 42.89 6.23
C CYS A 901 101.56 42.93 5.08
N ASP A 902 101.10 42.86 3.84
CA ASP A 902 101.91 42.76 2.64
C ASP A 902 101.62 43.88 1.62
N GLY A 903 100.63 44.74 1.90
CA GLY A 903 100.26 45.86 1.05
C GLY A 903 99.36 45.48 -0.13
N LEU A 904 98.78 44.28 -0.13
CA LEU A 904 97.76 43.83 -1.07
C LEU A 904 96.35 43.92 -0.45
N ASP A 905 95.33 43.87 -1.31
CA ASP A 905 93.92 43.70 -0.93
C ASP A 905 93.62 42.22 -1.13
N ASN A 906 93.72 41.43 -0.05
CA ASN A 906 93.62 39.98 -0.14
C ASN A 906 92.17 39.53 -0.32
N ASP A 907 91.21 40.26 0.22
CA ASP A 907 89.81 39.84 0.25
C ASP A 907 88.97 40.38 -0.92
N CYS A 908 89.63 41.05 -1.87
CA CYS A 908 89.05 41.68 -3.05
C CYS A 908 87.97 42.73 -2.74
N ASN A 909 88.04 43.40 -1.57
CA ASN A 909 87.06 44.41 -1.15
C ASN A 909 87.42 45.86 -1.56
N ALA A 910 88.58 46.06 -2.17
CA ALA A 910 89.20 47.34 -2.57
C ALA A 910 89.89 48.16 -1.45
N LEU A 911 90.19 47.57 -0.29
CA LEU A 911 90.96 48.16 0.82
C LEU A 911 92.22 47.32 1.08
N VAL A 912 93.31 47.97 1.52
CA VAL A 912 94.61 47.32 1.74
C VAL A 912 94.96 47.32 3.23
N ASP A 913 95.32 46.16 3.78
CA ASP A 913 95.81 45.93 5.16
C ASP A 913 94.87 46.43 6.28
N ASP A 914 93.55 46.48 6.03
CA ASP A 914 92.61 47.29 6.81
C ASP A 914 92.17 46.68 8.16
N THR A 915 92.68 45.49 8.51
CA THR A 915 92.35 44.77 9.76
C THR A 915 93.54 44.51 10.71
N LEU A 916 94.70 45.15 10.50
CA LEU A 916 95.96 44.91 11.24
C LEU A 916 96.36 46.01 12.26
N THR A 917 97.21 45.67 13.26
CA THR A 917 97.65 46.57 14.37
C THR A 917 99.14 46.96 14.26
N PHE A 918 99.49 48.24 14.44
CA PHE A 918 100.87 48.76 14.38
C PHE A 918 101.45 49.10 15.78
N ILE A 919 102.71 48.72 16.06
CA ILE A 919 103.45 48.95 17.33
C ILE A 919 104.67 49.85 17.09
N THR A 920 104.99 50.75 18.03
CA THR A 920 106.16 51.65 17.99
C THR A 920 107.36 51.12 18.79
N TYR A 921 108.56 51.14 18.21
CA TYR A 921 109.84 50.72 18.82
C TYR A 921 110.85 51.89 18.83
N TYR A 922 111.85 51.83 19.72
CA TYR A 922 112.87 52.86 20.02
C TYR A 922 114.28 52.38 19.66
N ALA A 923 115.15 53.22 19.10
CA ALA A 923 116.49 52.78 18.67
C ALA A 923 117.38 52.41 19.88
N ASP A 924 118.07 51.26 19.82
CA ASP A 924 119.02 50.75 20.82
C ASP A 924 120.41 50.72 20.13
N THR A 925 121.17 51.80 20.28
CA THR A 925 122.36 52.05 19.46
C THR A 925 123.59 51.32 19.98
N ASP A 926 123.71 51.10 21.29
CA ASP A 926 124.82 50.38 21.91
C ASP A 926 124.56 48.89 22.19
N ASN A 927 123.33 48.43 21.95
CA ASN A 927 122.85 47.04 22.06
C ASN A 927 122.83 46.51 23.50
N ASP A 928 122.47 47.34 24.46
CA ASP A 928 122.29 46.91 25.85
C ASP A 928 120.85 46.51 26.21
N GLY A 929 119.91 46.75 25.28
CA GLY A 929 118.50 46.39 25.40
C GLY A 929 117.57 47.53 25.82
N TYR A 930 118.10 48.74 26.03
CA TYR A 930 117.33 49.94 26.31
C TYR A 930 117.47 50.92 25.14
N GLY A 931 116.39 51.61 24.77
CA GLY A 931 116.40 52.47 23.58
C GLY A 931 116.27 53.96 23.89
N ASP A 932 116.68 54.80 22.94
CA ASP A 932 116.48 56.24 22.97
C ASP A 932 115.02 56.63 22.67
N ALA A 933 114.34 57.20 23.67
CA ALA A 933 112.98 57.73 23.56
C ALA A 933 112.80 58.77 22.43
N SER A 934 113.88 59.35 21.90
CA SER A 934 113.87 60.35 20.83
C SER A 934 113.90 59.77 19.41
N SER A 935 114.15 58.46 19.25
CA SER A 935 114.29 57.80 17.94
C SER A 935 113.32 56.63 17.80
N THR A 936 112.26 56.75 16.96
CA THR A 936 111.16 55.76 16.89
C THR A 936 110.75 55.31 15.48
N VAL A 937 110.16 54.11 15.39
CA VAL A 937 109.55 53.53 14.18
C VAL A 937 108.26 52.75 14.53
N SER A 938 107.21 52.83 13.71
CA SER A 938 105.92 52.13 13.92
C SER A 938 105.63 51.15 12.79
N THR A 939 105.34 49.89 13.12
CA THR A 939 105.19 48.77 12.16
C THR A 939 104.24 47.68 12.68
N CYS A 940 103.55 46.97 11.76
CA CYS A 940 102.74 45.78 12.04
C CYS A 940 103.58 44.49 12.10
N ASP A 941 104.86 44.54 11.73
CA ASP A 941 105.74 43.39 11.48
C ASP A 941 106.88 43.22 12.52
N GLY A 942 106.63 43.62 13.77
CA GLY A 942 107.59 43.45 14.89
C GLY A 942 108.74 44.47 14.93
N ALA A 943 109.63 44.36 15.93
CA ALA A 943 110.71 45.33 16.15
C ALA A 943 111.75 45.32 15.01
N PRO A 944 112.00 46.45 14.33
CA PRO A 944 113.09 46.51 13.36
C PRO A 944 114.46 46.30 14.03
N ALA A 945 115.42 45.73 13.30
CA ALA A 945 116.76 45.50 13.83
C ALA A 945 117.40 46.81 14.31
N GLY A 946 117.93 46.82 15.53
CA GLY A 946 118.47 48.02 16.19
C GLY A 946 117.41 48.86 16.91
N TYR A 947 116.19 48.34 17.08
CA TYR A 947 115.14 48.96 17.89
C TYR A 947 114.59 47.99 18.95
N VAL A 948 114.31 48.50 20.14
CA VAL A 948 113.73 47.79 21.28
C VAL A 948 112.45 48.50 21.74
N ALA A 949 111.62 47.81 22.53
CA ALA A 949 110.37 48.40 23.02
C ALA A 949 110.55 49.30 24.25
N ASP A 950 111.67 49.13 24.96
CA ASP A 950 111.98 49.89 26.18
C ASP A 950 112.74 51.18 25.84
N ASN A 951 112.47 52.27 26.54
CA ASN A 951 112.96 53.59 26.18
C ASN A 951 113.74 54.29 27.31
N THR A 952 114.29 53.53 28.25
CA THR A 952 114.85 54.04 29.51
C THR A 952 116.35 54.28 29.50
N ASP A 953 117.01 54.23 28.36
CA ASP A 953 118.46 54.48 28.27
C ASP A 953 118.78 55.96 28.47
N CYS A 954 119.76 56.26 29.33
CA CYS A 954 120.24 57.63 29.54
C CYS A 954 121.49 57.98 28.71
N ASP A 955 122.19 57.00 28.16
CA ASP A 955 123.27 57.18 27.18
C ASP A 955 123.32 55.99 26.21
N ASP A 956 122.41 56.02 25.23
CA ASP A 956 122.25 55.03 24.13
C ASP A 956 123.52 54.80 23.27
N THR A 957 124.61 55.49 23.57
CA THR A 957 125.90 55.31 22.90
C THR A 957 126.93 54.51 23.70
N ASN A 958 126.59 54.09 24.92
CA ASN A 958 127.52 53.46 25.85
C ASN A 958 126.87 52.41 26.76
N ASN A 959 126.99 51.14 26.37
CA ASN A 959 126.40 49.98 27.06
C ASN A 959 126.85 49.72 28.52
N ALA A 960 127.75 50.55 29.05
CA ALA A 960 128.13 50.55 30.45
C ALA A 960 127.29 51.53 31.28
N ILE A 961 126.43 52.33 30.65
CA ILE A 961 125.55 53.32 31.27
C ILE A 961 124.12 52.92 30.94
N ASN A 962 123.44 52.30 31.89
CA ASN A 962 122.04 51.87 31.74
C ASN A 962 121.41 51.64 33.10
N PRO A 963 120.07 51.51 33.19
CA PRO A 963 119.35 51.41 34.45
C PRO A 963 119.80 50.30 35.42
N VAL A 964 120.60 49.34 34.95
CA VAL A 964 121.09 48.19 35.72
C VAL A 964 122.62 48.16 35.89
N ALA A 965 123.34 49.17 35.38
CA ALA A 965 124.78 49.27 35.51
C ALA A 965 125.21 49.45 36.99
N ILE A 966 126.46 49.11 37.29
CA ILE A 966 127.05 49.28 38.62
C ILE A 966 127.90 50.55 38.59
N GLU A 967 127.68 51.45 39.54
CA GLU A 967 128.46 52.68 39.69
C GLU A 967 129.97 52.43 39.79
N VAL A 968 130.74 53.31 39.14
CA VAL A 968 132.19 53.37 39.19
C VAL A 968 132.56 54.82 39.47
N CYS A 969 133.43 55.09 40.44
CA CYS A 969 133.77 56.47 40.83
C CYS A 969 134.52 57.23 39.70
N ASP A 970 133.78 57.80 38.75
CA ASP A 970 134.26 58.46 37.54
C ASP A 970 133.55 59.79 37.22
N GLY A 971 132.52 60.13 38.00
CA GLY A 971 131.74 61.36 37.87
C GLY A 971 130.58 61.27 36.87
N ILE A 972 130.27 60.07 36.38
CA ILE A 972 129.11 59.74 35.55
C ILE A 972 128.09 59.00 36.42
N ASP A 973 126.79 59.21 36.15
CA ASP A 973 125.71 58.38 36.69
C ASP A 973 125.61 57.15 35.78
N ASN A 974 126.23 56.04 36.17
CA ASN A 974 126.27 54.85 35.33
C ASN A 974 124.91 54.15 35.32
N ASN A 975 124.18 54.17 36.44
CA ASN A 975 122.94 53.42 36.59
C ASN A 975 121.67 54.21 36.20
N CYS A 976 121.84 55.42 35.65
CA CYS A 976 120.76 56.30 35.20
C CYS A 976 119.74 56.66 36.31
N ASP A 977 120.10 56.58 37.60
CA ASP A 977 119.18 56.84 38.70
C ASP A 977 119.10 58.33 39.13
N GLY A 978 119.98 59.16 38.56
CA GLY A 978 120.12 60.59 38.81
C GLY A 978 121.19 60.94 39.86
N ASN A 979 121.87 59.96 40.45
CA ASN A 979 122.93 60.14 41.41
C ASN A 979 124.27 59.74 40.78
N ILE A 980 125.33 60.43 41.20
CA ILE A 980 126.67 60.26 40.61
C ILE A 980 127.59 59.64 41.66
N ASP A 981 128.24 58.53 41.32
CA ASP A 981 129.23 57.79 42.09
C ASP A 981 128.76 57.32 43.49
N GLU A 982 127.48 57.00 43.68
CA GLU A 982 127.01 56.60 45.01
C GLU A 982 127.51 55.21 45.42
N GLY A 983 128.07 55.15 46.63
CA GLY A 983 128.51 53.88 47.22
C GLY A 983 129.87 53.36 46.75
N VAL A 984 130.61 54.12 45.92
CA VAL A 984 131.98 53.81 45.47
C VAL A 984 133.03 54.79 45.99
#